data_AF-M0MX32-F1
#
_entry.id   AF-M0MX32-F1
#
_cell.length_a   1.000
_cell.length_b   1.000
_cell.length_c   1.000
_cell.angle_alpha   90.00
_cell.angle_beta   90.00
_cell.angle_gamma   90.00
#
_symmetry.space_group_name_H-M   'P 1'
#
loop_
_entity.id
_entity.type
_entity.pdbx_description
1 polymer ?
#
loop_
_entity_poly.entity_id
_entity_poly.type
_entity_poly.pdbx_seq_one_letter_code
_entity_poly.pdbx_strand_id
1 'polypeptide(L)'
;MDTADVREYHTQLADTLSPLCSLGGNPTLLVNDKKGWYVTRDNQAQDKEHDGEEFPKERRARNFCEDYNRVAATRVERTLYGLTSYKFPETFERWKIARFDPERGDNGEYVYADRKPAPLSEDIAAVAVWGDIDLEDDLKLQRPDLDEETYDIAEEAYEAYIQAFADLYGGRDAIYMLDSVGGAYIFGAPEATLPIVRYYADDPDARARVLSELIDRSNDYLGEAQQRINAEIRGASEVIDPDWANNINRQYKLPLSLHGDHDAVVTPVDVEDVHYREPTPVDAVDDDLHQAVHEWCEEFTAVEHEKRVKNLVETLWAEEYDEQKGWASALDEWVEAERERERREEQRRQAAAERREQRLDELADEQGIEGQPITPFLQDVYDALDGIDTAEVVRHYASDEWDSGADMSNKTEFNPSWRSSKSGRSCYVNHETNRFGDPGQSGGGYAVKAMALGERILTDASQDLTGEQWGEAVDALRDAGYEVPIWTPEKGSHRRDGSTYDQMPFWAMRKAAVALGVLPEAGFALKTNDDGDEYLGFPGMETYNTTLDEIEDIGLEHGRERASATGPPGGGYGRSDVPADLSTVEPAHTVRLSDGELVEKAHDATNGEKFERLWTGDTSEYDSRSKADLALCCQLAFWTAGDPDWIDRLFRDSSLMREEWDEQAQEDGGTDGQTYGEQTIANALGQTSNYYGTERSDQDVSSPSESASTSPAASPSSTASTPDRSGASEPAPEAGSTSDSDPPAESSDVASPDDTAVTAAPGDGADHEQTVSQAETETRNRSDSETAQNPFHQRLMNTQEQVYELEARIDEQQALIEDMQEQLKAVTQRLDNQPLTTEAEGGHRSEHDTIDRDRERDGESPQTRPAVDADSNEEEPEADSPSVLSRARDLVSGNDD
;
A
#
# COMPACT_ATOMS: atom_id res chain seq x y z
N MET A 1 12.02 31.27 19.57
CA MET A 1 12.57 32.25 18.60
C MET A 1 11.49 32.72 17.62
N ASP A 2 11.65 33.86 16.92
CA ASP A 2 10.77 34.27 15.79
C ASP A 2 11.30 33.79 14.42
N THR A 3 10.48 33.90 13.36
CA THR A 3 10.85 33.37 12.02
C THR A 3 12.01 34.10 11.34
N ALA A 4 12.34 35.34 11.74
CA ALA A 4 13.55 36.02 11.30
C ALA A 4 14.76 35.52 12.09
N ASP A 5 14.66 35.41 13.41
CA ASP A 5 15.71 34.84 14.28
C ASP A 5 16.11 33.43 13.79
N VAL A 6 15.12 32.57 13.52
CA VAL A 6 15.30 31.19 13.02
C VAL A 6 16.07 31.17 11.69
N ARG A 7 15.74 32.08 10.77
CA ARG A 7 16.38 32.15 9.45
C ARG A 7 17.79 32.71 9.53
N GLU A 8 18.04 33.65 10.43
CA GLU A 8 19.41 34.13 10.70
C GLU A 8 20.27 33.01 11.31
N TYR A 9 19.74 32.27 12.29
CA TYR A 9 20.38 31.09 12.89
C TYR A 9 20.73 30.02 11.84
N HIS A 10 19.76 29.52 11.07
CA HIS A 10 20.03 28.53 10.02
C HIS A 10 20.95 29.05 8.91
N THR A 11 21.02 30.37 8.68
CA THR A 11 21.98 30.93 7.72
C THR A 11 23.42 30.90 8.25
N GLN A 12 23.62 30.90 9.57
CA GLN A 12 24.94 30.78 10.21
C GLN A 12 25.48 29.34 10.20
N LEU A 13 24.60 28.32 10.15
CA LEU A 13 24.98 26.90 10.07
C LEU A 13 25.58 26.47 8.71
N ALA A 14 25.55 27.35 7.69
CA ALA A 14 25.84 26.98 6.30
C ALA A 14 27.25 26.41 6.07
N ASP A 15 28.28 26.98 6.70
CA ASP A 15 29.65 26.48 6.58
C ASP A 15 29.84 25.18 7.40
N THR A 16 29.32 25.12 8.62
CA THR A 16 29.34 23.93 9.50
C THR A 16 28.72 22.71 8.82
N LEU A 17 27.53 22.85 8.21
CA LEU A 17 26.81 21.75 7.57
C LEU A 17 27.22 21.50 6.10
N SER A 18 28.22 22.22 5.58
CA SER A 18 28.63 22.08 4.18
C SER A 18 29.18 20.70 3.77
N PRO A 19 29.88 19.91 4.61
CA PRO A 19 30.34 18.57 4.21
C PRO A 19 29.16 17.60 3.99
N LEU A 20 28.15 17.68 4.88
CA LEU A 20 26.97 16.82 4.91
C LEU A 20 26.11 16.85 3.64
N CYS A 21 26.33 17.83 2.76
CA CYS A 21 25.51 18.00 1.56
C CYS A 21 25.78 16.95 0.47
N SER A 22 26.94 16.27 0.47
CA SER A 22 27.36 15.35 -0.60
C SER A 22 28.34 14.26 -0.16
N LEU A 23 28.01 12.99 -0.41
CA LEU A 23 28.90 11.85 -0.21
C LEU A 23 29.57 11.42 -1.51
N GLY A 24 30.91 11.45 -1.56
CA GLY A 24 31.68 10.99 -2.73
C GLY A 24 31.38 11.74 -4.04
N GLY A 25 30.80 12.94 -3.96
CA GLY A 25 30.30 13.73 -5.10
C GLY A 25 28.81 13.56 -5.41
N ASN A 26 28.09 12.73 -4.67
CA ASN A 26 26.65 12.49 -4.82
C ASN A 26 25.88 13.34 -3.78
N PRO A 27 25.10 14.36 -4.18
CA PRO A 27 24.37 15.21 -3.25
C PRO A 27 23.18 14.51 -2.57
N THR A 28 22.79 14.98 -1.38
CA THR A 28 21.51 14.64 -0.74
C THR A 28 20.47 15.76 -0.89
N LEU A 29 19.23 15.48 -0.50
CA LEU A 29 18.08 16.37 -0.65
C LEU A 29 17.83 17.14 0.66
N LEU A 30 17.54 18.44 0.54
CA LEU A 30 17.25 19.33 1.67
C LEU A 30 15.75 19.66 1.78
N VAL A 31 15.11 19.22 2.86
CA VAL A 31 13.71 19.55 3.18
C VAL A 31 13.67 20.61 4.28
N ASN A 32 12.75 21.57 4.19
CA ASN A 32 12.39 22.42 5.33
C ASN A 32 11.04 21.98 5.91
N ASP A 33 10.93 21.93 7.24
CA ASP A 33 9.67 21.79 7.99
C ASP A 33 8.82 20.58 7.52
N LYS A 34 9.49 19.42 7.31
CA LYS A 34 8.96 18.12 6.80
C LYS A 34 8.30 18.14 5.40
N LYS A 35 7.83 19.28 4.90
CA LYS A 35 7.02 19.42 3.67
C LYS A 35 7.69 20.22 2.53
N GLY A 36 8.79 20.91 2.82
CA GLY A 36 9.51 21.77 1.87
C GLY A 36 10.47 21.02 0.94
N TRP A 37 9.99 20.10 0.10
CA TRP A 37 10.83 19.22 -0.73
C TRP A 37 11.42 19.86 -2.01
N TYR A 38 10.72 20.85 -2.58
CA TYR A 38 10.91 21.21 -3.99
C TYR A 38 11.37 22.65 -4.21
N VAL A 39 12.14 22.87 -5.28
CA VAL A 39 12.30 24.17 -5.93
C VAL A 39 11.16 24.37 -6.93
N THR A 40 10.81 25.60 -7.28
CA THR A 40 9.72 25.90 -8.21
C THR A 40 10.05 27.12 -9.06
N ARG A 41 9.77 27.03 -10.37
CA ARG A 41 9.92 28.10 -11.37
C ARG A 41 8.68 28.16 -12.27
N ASP A 42 8.59 29.18 -13.13
CA ASP A 42 7.59 29.20 -14.21
C ASP A 42 7.94 28.14 -15.27
N ASN A 43 6.93 27.48 -15.83
CA ASN A 43 7.12 26.58 -16.97
C ASN A 43 7.74 27.34 -18.15
N GLN A 44 8.84 26.81 -18.69
CA GLN A 44 9.68 27.39 -19.74
C GLN A 44 9.27 26.96 -21.16
N ALA A 45 8.40 25.96 -21.29
CA ALA A 45 7.87 25.54 -22.57
C ALA A 45 6.99 26.63 -23.23
N GLN A 46 6.95 26.62 -24.57
CA GLN A 46 6.15 27.57 -25.36
C GLN A 46 4.65 27.24 -25.32
N ASP A 47 4.34 25.95 -25.25
CA ASP A 47 3.03 25.42 -24.89
C ASP A 47 3.08 25.01 -23.42
N LYS A 48 1.97 25.19 -22.71
CA LYS A 48 1.82 24.88 -21.28
C LYS A 48 0.67 23.92 -21.02
N GLU A 49 -0.05 23.52 -22.05
CA GLU A 49 -1.12 22.53 -21.93
C GLU A 49 -0.55 21.11 -21.89
N HIS A 50 -1.06 20.28 -20.99
CA HIS A 50 -0.89 18.82 -21.02
C HIS A 50 -2.27 18.18 -20.89
N ASP A 51 -2.61 17.29 -21.82
CA ASP A 51 -3.93 16.66 -22.05
C ASP A 51 -5.18 17.56 -22.13
N GLY A 52 -5.02 18.88 -21.94
CA GLY A 52 -6.07 19.89 -21.98
C GLY A 52 -6.09 20.81 -20.76
N GLU A 53 -5.22 20.59 -19.76
CA GLU A 53 -5.03 21.47 -18.60
C GLU A 53 -3.74 22.30 -18.70
N GLU A 54 -3.74 23.54 -18.20
CA GLU A 54 -2.54 24.38 -18.14
C GLU A 54 -1.67 24.03 -16.92
N PHE A 55 -0.39 23.69 -17.16
CA PHE A 55 0.63 23.49 -16.13
C PHE A 55 1.62 24.67 -16.11
N PRO A 56 1.30 25.79 -15.43
CA PRO A 56 2.06 27.03 -15.54
C PRO A 56 3.44 27.02 -14.86
N LYS A 57 3.77 26.00 -14.05
CA LYS A 57 5.00 25.90 -13.26
C LYS A 57 5.80 24.65 -13.59
N GLU A 58 7.07 24.66 -13.17
CA GLU A 58 7.94 23.49 -13.11
C GLU A 58 8.55 23.36 -11.71
N ARG A 59 8.78 22.14 -11.25
CA ARG A 59 9.39 21.84 -9.94
C ARG A 59 10.47 20.76 -10.05
N ARG A 60 11.48 20.82 -9.19
CA ARG A 60 12.52 19.78 -9.02
C ARG A 60 12.77 19.50 -7.54
N ALA A 61 13.32 18.34 -7.21
CA ALA A 61 13.93 18.08 -5.89
C ALA A 61 14.95 19.17 -5.53
N ARG A 62 15.10 19.50 -4.24
CA ARG A 62 16.13 20.45 -3.75
C ARG A 62 17.47 19.75 -3.54
N ASN A 63 18.51 20.23 -4.21
CA ASN A 63 19.87 19.77 -3.93
C ASN A 63 20.37 20.50 -2.69
N PHE A 64 20.83 19.80 -1.65
CA PHE A 64 21.33 20.43 -0.41
C PHE A 64 22.45 21.44 -0.75
N CYS A 65 23.50 21.01 -1.45
CA CYS A 65 24.67 21.83 -1.75
C CYS A 65 24.32 23.12 -2.52
N GLU A 66 23.32 23.09 -3.41
CA GLU A 66 22.91 24.25 -4.20
C GLU A 66 21.90 25.16 -3.47
N ASP A 67 20.88 24.57 -2.86
CA ASP A 67 19.68 25.31 -2.42
C ASP A 67 19.77 25.78 -0.96
N TYR A 68 20.71 25.26 -0.14
CA TYR A 68 20.78 25.52 1.32
C TYR A 68 20.65 27.00 1.68
N ASN A 69 21.57 27.84 1.17
CA ASN A 69 21.61 29.27 1.48
C ASN A 69 20.29 30.00 1.15
N ARG A 70 19.55 29.53 0.14
CA ARG A 70 18.25 30.07 -0.24
C ARG A 70 17.13 29.55 0.68
N VAL A 71 17.20 28.29 1.08
CA VAL A 71 16.22 27.64 1.97
C VAL A 71 16.32 28.21 3.38
N ALA A 72 17.52 28.27 3.96
CA ALA A 72 17.80 28.86 5.26
C ALA A 72 17.36 30.33 5.33
N ALA A 73 17.73 31.16 4.34
CA ALA A 73 17.41 32.58 4.37
C ALA A 73 15.94 32.93 4.04
N THR A 74 15.16 32.05 3.39
CA THR A 74 13.83 32.43 2.82
C THR A 74 12.69 31.42 2.96
N ARG A 75 12.95 30.17 3.35
CA ARG A 75 11.93 29.09 3.33
C ARG A 75 11.69 28.41 4.66
N VAL A 76 12.73 28.14 5.45
CA VAL A 76 12.57 27.49 6.76
C VAL A 76 11.68 28.32 7.67
N GLU A 77 10.80 27.65 8.42
CA GLU A 77 9.98 28.24 9.47
C GLU A 77 10.49 27.84 10.85
N ARG A 78 11.04 26.62 10.98
CA ARG A 78 11.73 26.16 12.18
C ARG A 78 12.86 25.15 11.95
N THR A 79 12.65 24.08 11.19
CA THR A 79 13.54 22.89 11.17
C THR A 79 14.01 22.52 9.76
N LEU A 80 15.28 22.16 9.62
CA LEU A 80 15.85 21.61 8.39
C LEU A 80 16.11 20.10 8.53
N TYR A 81 15.88 19.37 7.43
CA TYR A 81 16.03 17.92 7.35
C TYR A 81 16.87 17.53 6.13
N GLY A 82 17.70 16.51 6.30
CA GLY A 82 18.37 15.77 5.22
C GLY A 82 17.70 14.43 4.98
N LEU A 83 18.15 13.69 3.97
CA LEU A 83 17.78 12.28 3.77
C LEU A 83 18.90 11.34 4.20
N THR A 84 18.56 10.17 4.71
CA THR A 84 19.50 9.08 5.09
C THR A 84 20.28 8.48 3.90
N SER A 85 20.07 9.03 2.69
CA SER A 85 20.60 8.51 1.43
C SER A 85 20.93 9.64 0.45
N TYR A 86 22.01 9.43 -0.30
CA TYR A 86 22.54 10.33 -1.32
C TYR A 86 22.07 9.87 -2.70
N LYS A 87 21.93 10.82 -3.64
CA LYS A 87 21.37 10.59 -4.97
C LYS A 87 22.34 11.05 -6.05
N PHE A 88 22.23 10.49 -7.25
CA PHE A 88 23.04 10.94 -8.38
C PHE A 88 22.78 12.44 -8.70
N PRO A 89 23.78 13.23 -9.11
CA PRO A 89 23.59 14.66 -9.40
C PRO A 89 22.43 14.95 -10.37
N GLU A 90 22.27 14.11 -11.40
CA GLU A 90 21.26 14.19 -12.44
C GLU A 90 19.83 14.11 -11.89
N THR A 91 19.61 13.43 -10.75
CA THR A 91 18.32 13.40 -10.04
C THR A 91 17.82 14.81 -9.73
N PHE A 92 18.73 15.72 -9.40
CA PHE A 92 18.43 17.11 -9.11
C PHE A 92 18.36 18.02 -10.35
N GLU A 93 18.46 17.47 -11.56
CA GLU A 93 18.15 18.20 -12.81
C GLU A 93 16.74 17.89 -13.35
N ARG A 94 16.05 16.90 -12.77
CA ARG A 94 14.72 16.42 -13.18
C ARG A 94 13.60 17.44 -12.84
N TRP A 95 13.33 18.37 -13.76
CA TRP A 95 12.16 19.26 -13.68
C TRP A 95 10.89 18.57 -14.19
N LYS A 96 9.84 18.52 -13.37
CA LYS A 96 8.48 18.05 -13.73
C LYS A 96 7.53 19.25 -13.80
N ILE A 97 6.64 19.28 -14.78
CA ILE A 97 5.62 20.34 -14.93
C ILE A 97 4.50 20.18 -13.90
N ALA A 98 3.98 21.30 -13.41
CA ALA A 98 3.02 21.33 -12.30
C ALA A 98 2.03 22.51 -12.38
N ARG A 99 0.81 22.27 -11.91
CA ARG A 99 -0.26 23.24 -11.66
C ARG A 99 -0.41 23.40 -10.15
N PHE A 100 -0.59 24.63 -9.65
CA PHE A 100 -1.03 24.82 -8.26
C PHE A 100 -2.56 24.76 -8.22
N ASP A 101 -3.11 24.02 -7.29
CA ASP A 101 -4.53 23.84 -7.07
C ASP A 101 -4.88 24.31 -5.65
N PRO A 102 -5.62 25.42 -5.49
CA PRO A 102 -5.96 25.97 -4.18
C PRO A 102 -7.09 25.22 -3.46
N GLU A 103 -7.78 24.29 -4.14
CA GLU A 103 -8.91 23.53 -3.59
C GLU A 103 -8.51 22.11 -3.16
N ARG A 104 -7.34 21.63 -3.59
CA ARG A 104 -6.75 20.35 -3.16
C ARG A 104 -5.99 20.50 -1.84
N GLY A 105 -6.53 19.90 -0.76
CA GLY A 105 -5.93 19.87 0.58
C GLY A 105 -6.00 21.21 1.33
N ASP A 106 -5.81 21.18 2.65
CA ASP A 106 -6.10 22.30 3.58
C ASP A 106 -5.49 23.67 3.23
N ASN A 107 -4.40 23.69 2.44
CA ASN A 107 -3.65 24.90 2.09
C ASN A 107 -3.38 25.04 0.58
N GLY A 108 -4.00 24.18 -0.25
CA GLY A 108 -3.70 24.05 -1.67
C GLY A 108 -2.39 23.30 -1.96
N GLU A 109 -2.37 22.53 -3.04
CA GLU A 109 -1.29 21.62 -3.41
C GLU A 109 -0.77 21.85 -4.84
N TYR A 110 0.29 21.15 -5.22
CA TYR A 110 0.73 21.08 -6.62
C TYR A 110 0.32 19.74 -7.24
N VAL A 111 -0.54 19.82 -8.25
CA VAL A 111 -0.84 18.72 -9.17
C VAL A 111 0.26 18.67 -10.23
N TYR A 112 0.69 17.45 -10.59
CA TYR A 112 1.71 17.21 -11.61
C TYR A 112 1.06 16.55 -12.81
N ALA A 113 1.59 16.80 -14.01
CA ALA A 113 1.05 16.22 -15.24
C ALA A 113 1.39 14.73 -15.42
N ASP A 114 2.37 14.23 -14.66
CA ASP A 114 2.83 12.84 -14.66
C ASP A 114 3.12 12.43 -13.20
N ARG A 115 4.27 12.79 -12.62
CA ARG A 115 4.60 12.45 -11.22
C ARG A 115 5.35 13.55 -10.47
N LYS A 116 5.29 13.48 -9.13
CA LYS A 116 6.13 14.27 -8.22
C LYS A 116 7.63 14.00 -8.55
N PRO A 117 8.49 15.04 -8.59
CA PRO A 117 9.94 14.91 -8.80
C PRO A 117 10.66 14.51 -7.49
N ALA A 118 10.08 13.57 -6.74
CA ALA A 118 10.75 12.90 -5.64
C ALA A 118 11.74 11.86 -6.20
N PRO A 119 12.93 11.69 -5.60
CA PRO A 119 13.89 10.67 -6.02
C PRO A 119 13.32 9.25 -5.94
N LEU A 120 13.79 8.38 -6.83
CA LEU A 120 13.47 6.95 -6.90
C LEU A 120 14.55 6.05 -6.29
N SER A 121 14.30 4.74 -6.27
CA SER A 121 15.29 3.69 -5.99
C SER A 121 16.43 3.68 -7.03
N GLU A 122 16.13 3.88 -8.31
CA GLU A 122 17.13 4.04 -9.40
C GLU A 122 18.09 5.21 -9.18
N ASP A 123 17.65 6.25 -8.46
CA ASP A 123 18.38 7.48 -8.17
C ASP A 123 19.36 7.33 -6.99
N ILE A 124 19.32 6.23 -6.23
CA ILE A 124 20.17 6.05 -5.05
C ILE A 124 21.62 5.83 -5.46
N ALA A 125 22.48 6.71 -4.96
CA ALA A 125 23.93 6.63 -5.09
C ALA A 125 24.62 6.19 -3.78
N ALA A 126 23.95 6.30 -2.64
CA ALA A 126 24.31 5.64 -1.37
C ALA A 126 23.14 5.72 -0.36
N VAL A 127 23.10 4.82 0.62
CA VAL A 127 22.15 4.84 1.75
C VAL A 127 22.82 4.35 3.03
N ALA A 128 22.53 5.01 4.16
CA ALA A 128 22.84 4.52 5.50
C ALA A 128 21.74 3.55 5.98
N VAL A 129 22.13 2.45 6.62
CA VAL A 129 21.21 1.78 7.56
C VAL A 129 20.97 2.73 8.73
N TRP A 130 19.72 2.84 9.20
CA TRP A 130 19.31 3.93 10.07
C TRP A 130 18.17 3.55 11.01
N GLY A 131 18.09 4.23 12.16
CA GLY A 131 16.96 4.13 13.09
C GLY A 131 16.56 5.49 13.68
N ASP A 132 15.25 5.74 13.71
CA ASP A 132 14.64 6.66 14.66
C ASP A 132 14.49 5.86 15.95
N ILE A 133 15.21 6.22 17.02
CA ILE A 133 15.15 5.53 18.30
C ILE A 133 14.69 6.58 19.31
N ASP A 134 13.40 6.89 19.22
CA ASP A 134 12.75 7.92 20.01
C ASP A 134 12.49 7.43 21.44
N LEU A 135 12.39 8.35 22.40
CA LEU A 135 11.81 8.02 23.71
C LEU A 135 10.33 7.62 23.53
N GLU A 136 9.72 7.02 24.55
CA GLU A 136 8.25 6.94 24.61
C GLU A 136 7.61 8.34 24.62
N ASP A 137 6.47 8.52 23.95
CA ASP A 137 5.90 9.85 23.61
C ASP A 137 5.63 10.71 24.86
N ASP A 138 5.13 10.10 25.93
CA ASP A 138 4.87 10.77 27.21
C ASP A 138 6.18 11.20 27.93
N LEU A 139 7.31 10.55 27.63
CA LEU A 139 8.63 10.87 28.19
C LEU A 139 9.34 11.98 27.41
N LYS A 140 9.12 12.11 26.10
CA LYS A 140 9.72 13.19 25.25
C LYS A 140 9.51 14.58 25.86
N LEU A 141 8.28 14.85 26.31
CA LEU A 141 7.89 16.13 26.93
C LEU A 141 8.46 16.32 28.34
N GLN A 142 8.84 15.23 29.02
CA GLN A 142 9.39 15.21 30.37
C GLN A 142 10.92 15.08 30.39
N ARG A 143 11.58 14.99 29.22
CA ARG A 143 13.00 14.63 29.09
C ARG A 143 13.96 15.36 30.06
N PRO A 144 13.86 16.69 30.32
CA PRO A 144 14.76 17.37 31.26
C PRO A 144 14.56 17.01 32.74
N ASP A 145 13.39 16.46 33.11
CA ASP A 145 12.96 16.18 34.49
C ASP A 145 12.81 14.66 34.77
N LEU A 146 13.33 13.78 33.89
CA LEU A 146 13.30 12.32 34.09
C LEU A 146 14.13 11.89 35.31
N ASP A 147 13.81 10.71 35.86
CA ASP A 147 14.60 10.11 36.92
C ASP A 147 15.81 9.31 36.40
N GLU A 148 16.76 9.05 37.32
CA GLU A 148 18.00 8.35 37.03
C GLU A 148 17.76 6.91 36.50
N GLU A 149 16.69 6.23 36.94
CA GLU A 149 16.39 4.87 36.46
C GLU A 149 15.90 4.90 35.01
N THR A 150 15.11 5.91 34.63
CA THR A 150 14.67 6.14 33.25
C THR A 150 15.83 6.54 32.33
N TYR A 151 16.72 7.44 32.78
CA TYR A 151 17.93 7.80 32.01
C TYR A 151 18.88 6.60 31.84
N ASP A 152 19.15 5.86 32.91
CA ASP A 152 20.05 4.69 32.86
C ASP A 152 19.50 3.62 31.91
N ILE A 153 18.17 3.38 31.87
CA ILE A 153 17.53 2.47 30.90
C ILE A 153 17.66 2.99 29.46
N ALA A 154 17.48 4.30 29.23
CA ALA A 154 17.63 4.88 27.89
C ALA A 154 19.09 4.78 27.40
N GLU A 155 20.07 5.14 28.22
CA GLU A 155 21.50 5.04 27.89
C GLU A 155 21.93 3.57 27.69
N GLU A 156 21.44 2.60 28.49
CA GLU A 156 21.68 1.16 28.26
C GLU A 156 21.05 0.65 26.96
N ALA A 157 19.86 1.12 26.60
CA ALA A 157 19.19 0.77 25.36
C ALA A 157 19.89 1.35 24.12
N TYR A 158 20.31 2.62 24.15
CA TYR A 158 21.09 3.22 23.06
C TYR A 158 22.42 2.50 22.85
N GLU A 159 23.15 2.15 23.91
CA GLU A 159 24.37 1.33 23.84
C GLU A 159 24.10 -0.02 23.15
N ALA A 160 23.00 -0.70 23.49
CA ALA A 160 22.63 -1.96 22.86
C ALA A 160 22.25 -1.82 21.38
N TYR A 161 21.59 -0.73 20.98
CA TYR A 161 21.33 -0.44 19.57
C TYR A 161 22.62 -0.09 18.80
N ILE A 162 23.52 0.72 19.37
CA ILE A 162 24.85 0.98 18.78
C ILE A 162 25.57 -0.34 18.54
N GLN A 163 25.53 -1.27 19.48
CA GLN A 163 26.15 -2.58 19.31
C GLN A 163 25.47 -3.42 18.22
N ALA A 164 24.14 -3.38 18.07
CA ALA A 164 23.44 -4.07 16.97
C ALA A 164 23.80 -3.50 15.59
N PHE A 165 23.87 -2.17 15.45
CA PHE A 165 24.37 -1.52 14.24
C PHE A 165 25.84 -1.89 13.98
N ALA A 166 26.68 -1.89 15.02
CA ALA A 166 28.08 -2.23 14.94
C ALA A 166 28.33 -3.71 14.60
N ASP A 167 27.46 -4.64 15.00
CA ASP A 167 27.52 -6.04 14.59
C ASP A 167 27.21 -6.19 13.10
N LEU A 168 26.14 -5.54 12.61
CA LEU A 168 25.78 -5.48 11.19
C LEU A 168 26.88 -4.87 10.30
N TYR A 169 27.54 -3.81 10.75
CA TYR A 169 28.71 -3.22 10.09
C TYR A 169 30.02 -3.98 10.40
N GLY A 170 30.05 -4.87 11.40
CA GLY A 170 31.24 -5.55 11.92
C GLY A 170 32.28 -4.63 12.58
N GLY A 171 31.88 -3.47 13.11
CA GLY A 171 32.73 -2.53 13.85
C GLY A 171 32.02 -1.21 14.21
N ARG A 172 32.23 -0.72 15.45
CA ARG A 172 31.67 0.55 15.97
C ARG A 172 32.25 1.78 15.27
N ASP A 173 33.43 1.66 14.67
CA ASP A 173 34.11 2.71 13.90
C ASP A 173 33.32 3.26 12.70
N ALA A 174 32.26 2.56 12.26
CA ALA A 174 31.41 2.97 11.16
C ALA A 174 29.99 3.38 11.63
N ILE A 175 29.79 3.64 12.93
CA ILE A 175 28.48 3.98 13.52
C ILE A 175 28.51 5.42 14.04
N TYR A 176 27.43 6.16 13.80
CA TYR A 176 27.27 7.55 14.18
C TYR A 176 25.93 7.76 14.87
N MET A 177 25.87 8.68 15.83
CA MET A 177 24.65 8.99 16.60
C MET A 177 24.42 10.51 16.68
N LEU A 178 23.15 10.92 16.57
CA LEU A 178 22.69 12.28 16.83
C LEU A 178 21.57 12.26 17.88
N ASP A 179 21.64 13.14 18.87
CA ASP A 179 20.51 13.51 19.71
C ASP A 179 19.42 14.18 18.84
N SER A 180 18.25 13.55 18.74
CA SER A 180 17.08 13.99 17.97
C SER A 180 16.28 15.10 18.71
N VAL A 181 16.65 15.43 19.95
CA VAL A 181 15.91 16.13 21.00
C VAL A 181 14.76 15.29 21.60
N GLY A 182 13.98 14.58 20.78
CA GLY A 182 12.95 13.62 21.24
C GLY A 182 13.47 12.18 21.43
N GLY A 183 14.69 11.91 21.00
CA GLY A 183 15.25 10.56 20.85
C GLY A 183 16.69 10.61 20.41
N ALA A 184 17.14 9.54 19.74
CA ALA A 184 18.37 9.58 18.96
C ALA A 184 18.18 9.01 17.55
N TYR A 185 18.93 9.55 16.60
CA TYR A 185 19.15 8.94 15.30
C TYR A 185 20.45 8.14 15.34
N ILE A 186 20.39 6.85 15.04
CA ILE A 186 21.60 6.04 14.82
C ILE A 186 21.75 5.77 13.32
N PHE A 187 22.97 5.93 12.82
CA PHE A 187 23.36 5.72 11.43
C PHE A 187 24.51 4.72 11.37
N GLY A 188 24.45 3.80 10.42
CA GLY A 188 25.66 3.18 9.87
C GLY A 188 26.24 4.02 8.74
N ALA A 189 27.56 3.96 8.55
CA ALA A 189 28.27 4.76 7.56
C ALA A 189 27.69 4.55 6.12
N PRO A 190 27.26 5.62 5.42
CA PRO A 190 26.50 5.50 4.17
C PRO A 190 27.35 5.02 2.99
N GLU A 191 28.65 5.28 2.99
CA GLU A 191 29.59 4.88 1.94
C GLU A 191 29.79 3.36 1.86
N ALA A 192 29.42 2.62 2.91
CA ALA A 192 29.37 1.16 2.89
C ALA A 192 28.50 0.60 1.76
N THR A 193 27.62 1.41 1.14
CA THR A 193 26.81 1.04 -0.03
C THR A 193 27.39 1.49 -1.38
N LEU A 194 28.40 2.38 -1.41
CA LEU A 194 29.07 2.81 -2.66
C LEU A 194 29.65 1.64 -3.48
N PRO A 195 30.20 0.55 -2.90
CA PRO A 195 30.68 -0.58 -3.69
C PRO A 195 29.57 -1.29 -4.47
N ILE A 196 28.36 -1.39 -3.92
CA ILE A 196 27.19 -1.97 -4.60
C ILE A 196 26.82 -1.10 -5.82
N VAL A 197 26.75 0.21 -5.59
CA VAL A 197 26.41 1.22 -6.62
C VAL A 197 27.42 1.21 -7.78
N ARG A 198 28.71 1.06 -7.48
CA ARG A 198 29.78 0.97 -8.50
C ARG A 198 29.88 -0.41 -9.16
N TYR A 199 29.35 -1.46 -8.55
CA TYR A 199 29.28 -2.80 -9.13
C TYR A 199 28.13 -2.86 -10.15
N TYR A 200 26.93 -2.46 -9.73
CA TYR A 200 25.74 -2.31 -10.59
C TYR A 200 25.69 -0.92 -11.27
N ALA A 201 26.83 -0.51 -11.85
CA ALA A 201 26.92 0.72 -12.63
C ALA A 201 26.23 0.58 -14.00
N ASP A 202 26.49 -0.55 -14.69
CA ASP A 202 25.90 -0.87 -16.01
C ASP A 202 24.52 -1.55 -15.91
N ASP A 203 24.04 -1.89 -14.71
CA ASP A 203 22.72 -2.51 -14.45
C ASP A 203 21.92 -1.70 -13.40
N PRO A 204 21.16 -0.68 -13.81
CA PRO A 204 20.41 0.16 -12.88
C PRO A 204 19.20 -0.54 -12.24
N ASP A 205 18.67 -1.59 -12.86
CA ASP A 205 17.58 -2.41 -12.30
C ASP A 205 18.09 -3.24 -11.11
N ALA A 206 19.21 -3.96 -11.29
CA ALA A 206 19.87 -4.68 -10.20
C ALA A 206 20.25 -3.74 -9.04
N ARG A 207 20.80 -2.55 -9.36
CA ARG A 207 21.14 -1.54 -8.36
C ARG A 207 19.91 -1.08 -7.56
N ALA A 208 18.82 -0.73 -8.23
CA ALA A 208 17.60 -0.25 -7.60
C ALA A 208 16.97 -1.31 -6.69
N ARG A 209 16.96 -2.57 -7.13
CA ARG A 209 16.48 -3.72 -6.36
C ARG A 209 17.30 -3.94 -5.11
N VAL A 210 18.62 -4.13 -5.24
CA VAL A 210 19.52 -4.40 -4.11
C VAL A 210 19.48 -3.29 -3.06
N LEU A 211 19.44 -2.01 -3.47
CA LEU A 211 19.41 -0.90 -2.52
C LEU A 211 18.04 -0.69 -1.85
N SER A 212 16.96 -1.22 -2.43
CA SER A 212 15.64 -1.25 -1.79
C SER A 212 15.55 -2.42 -0.81
N GLU A 213 15.94 -3.61 -1.24
CA GLU A 213 16.07 -4.82 -0.41
C GLU A 213 17.01 -4.61 0.79
N LEU A 214 18.10 -3.84 0.62
CA LEU A 214 19.00 -3.47 1.72
C LEU A 214 18.26 -2.69 2.82
N ILE A 215 17.36 -1.78 2.44
CA ILE A 215 16.57 -0.99 3.38
C ILE A 215 15.57 -1.92 4.08
N ASP A 216 14.80 -2.70 3.30
CA ASP A 216 13.75 -3.57 3.85
C ASP A 216 14.34 -4.66 4.78
N ARG A 217 15.41 -5.38 4.37
CA ARG A 217 16.11 -6.33 5.25
C ARG A 217 16.77 -5.66 6.46
N SER A 218 17.18 -4.40 6.37
CA SER A 218 17.70 -3.68 7.54
C SER A 218 16.60 -3.34 8.56
N ASN A 219 15.37 -3.11 8.10
CA ASN A 219 14.22 -2.91 8.99
C ASN A 219 13.90 -4.20 9.75
N ASP A 220 13.88 -5.34 9.06
CA ASP A 220 13.68 -6.66 9.68
C ASP A 220 14.78 -6.96 10.72
N TYR A 221 16.05 -6.76 10.36
CA TYR A 221 17.19 -6.95 11.27
C TYR A 221 17.09 -6.09 12.55
N LEU A 222 16.69 -4.83 12.40
CA LEU A 222 16.55 -3.89 13.52
C LEU A 222 15.27 -4.15 14.34
N GLY A 223 14.18 -4.59 13.72
CA GLY A 223 12.98 -5.09 14.41
C GLY A 223 13.24 -6.37 15.22
N GLU A 224 14.10 -7.27 14.75
CA GLU A 224 14.61 -8.36 15.59
C GLU A 224 15.54 -7.86 16.70
N ALA A 225 16.37 -6.84 16.43
CA ALA A 225 17.26 -6.26 17.44
C ALA A 225 16.46 -5.65 18.60
N GLN A 226 15.39 -4.89 18.31
CA GLN A 226 14.43 -4.39 19.29
C GLN A 226 13.83 -5.52 20.13
N GLN A 227 13.43 -6.64 19.53
CA GLN A 227 12.90 -7.80 20.27
C GLN A 227 13.93 -8.42 21.21
N ARG A 228 15.21 -8.50 20.80
CA ARG A 228 16.31 -8.96 21.65
C ARG A 228 16.56 -7.98 22.81
N ILE A 229 16.68 -6.69 22.50
CA ILE A 229 16.98 -5.61 23.45
C ILE A 229 15.88 -5.49 24.51
N ASN A 230 14.60 -5.51 24.11
CA ASN A 230 13.46 -5.48 25.04
C ASN A 230 13.33 -6.75 25.91
N ALA A 231 13.97 -7.86 25.54
CA ALA A 231 14.02 -9.08 26.35
C ALA A 231 15.20 -9.11 27.34
N GLU A 232 16.28 -8.36 27.05
CA GLU A 232 17.49 -8.32 27.88
C GLU A 232 17.49 -7.11 28.85
N ILE A 233 17.09 -5.93 28.39
CA ILE A 233 16.99 -4.69 29.19
C ILE A 233 15.56 -4.55 29.72
N ARG A 234 15.40 -4.60 31.06
CA ARG A 234 14.08 -4.45 31.70
C ARG A 234 13.62 -3.00 31.61
N GLY A 235 12.49 -2.78 30.96
CA GLY A 235 11.87 -1.46 30.83
C GLY A 235 12.26 -0.71 29.56
N ALA A 236 13.11 -1.27 28.69
CA ALA A 236 13.43 -0.62 27.41
C ALA A 236 12.17 -0.33 26.58
N SER A 237 11.22 -1.27 26.50
CA SER A 237 9.90 -1.08 25.86
C SER A 237 8.89 -0.25 26.66
N GLU A 238 9.32 0.39 27.76
CA GLU A 238 8.54 1.37 28.53
C GLU A 238 9.21 2.77 28.48
N VAL A 239 10.36 2.89 27.79
CA VAL A 239 11.21 4.09 27.74
C VAL A 239 11.60 4.49 26.31
N ILE A 240 11.74 3.53 25.39
CA ILE A 240 12.22 3.70 24.01
C ILE A 240 11.23 3.07 23.03
N ASP A 241 10.78 3.85 22.04
CA ASP A 241 9.90 3.44 20.94
C ASP A 241 10.57 3.74 19.57
N PRO A 242 11.27 2.75 18.96
CA PRO A 242 11.94 2.91 17.68
C PRO A 242 10.99 2.82 16.47
N ASP A 243 11.19 3.70 15.48
CA ASP A 243 10.51 3.66 14.19
C ASP A 243 11.44 3.15 13.09
N TRP A 244 11.27 1.87 12.72
CA TRP A 244 11.98 1.19 11.63
C TRP A 244 11.34 1.37 10.25
N ALA A 245 10.41 2.31 10.04
CA ALA A 245 9.82 2.57 8.72
C ALA A 245 10.78 3.32 7.78
N ASN A 246 11.98 2.76 7.54
CA ASN A 246 12.91 3.30 6.56
C ASN A 246 12.37 3.17 5.15
N ASN A 247 12.81 4.09 4.29
CA ASN A 247 12.52 4.09 2.87
C ASN A 247 13.57 4.94 2.14
N ILE A 248 13.55 4.87 0.81
CA ILE A 248 14.48 5.55 -0.10
C ILE A 248 14.59 7.09 0.10
N ASN A 249 13.63 7.69 0.81
CA ASN A 249 13.53 9.12 1.10
C ASN A 249 13.26 9.39 2.60
N ARG A 250 13.71 8.51 3.52
CA ARG A 250 13.62 8.73 4.98
C ARG A 250 14.35 10.02 5.37
N GLN A 251 13.66 10.89 6.11
CA GLN A 251 14.16 12.18 6.58
C GLN A 251 14.76 12.05 7.99
N TYR A 252 15.82 12.81 8.27
CA TYR A 252 16.32 13.06 9.63
C TYR A 252 16.57 14.56 9.83
N LYS A 253 16.42 15.07 11.07
CA LYS A 253 16.70 16.48 11.39
C LYS A 253 18.21 16.72 11.25
N LEU A 254 18.63 17.78 10.56
CA LEU A 254 20.08 18.06 10.39
C LEU A 254 20.74 18.37 11.75
N PRO A 255 22.05 18.08 11.93
CA PRO A 255 22.83 18.58 13.05
C PRO A 255 22.67 20.11 13.21
N LEU A 256 22.65 20.57 14.46
CA LEU A 256 22.33 21.94 14.88
C LEU A 256 20.95 22.49 14.43
N SER A 257 20.12 21.72 13.73
CA SER A 257 18.76 22.17 13.43
C SER A 257 17.93 22.25 14.71
N LEU A 258 17.18 23.34 14.84
CA LEU A 258 16.16 23.51 15.88
C LEU A 258 15.11 22.40 15.81
N HIS A 259 14.70 21.86 16.97
CA HIS A 259 13.57 20.95 17.07
C HIS A 259 12.25 21.65 16.75
N GLY A 260 11.27 20.91 16.21
CA GLY A 260 9.96 21.45 15.83
C GLY A 260 9.21 22.10 17.00
N ASP A 261 9.30 21.50 18.19
CA ASP A 261 8.44 21.84 19.33
C ASP A 261 9.23 22.32 20.57
N HIS A 262 10.56 22.34 20.50
CA HIS A 262 11.46 22.71 21.60
C HIS A 262 12.55 23.69 21.11
N ASP A 263 12.87 24.75 21.88
CA ASP A 263 13.98 25.70 21.59
C ASP A 263 15.35 25.05 21.94
N ALA A 264 15.56 23.82 21.45
CA ALA A 264 16.76 22.99 21.56
C ALA A 264 17.17 22.49 20.16
N VAL A 265 18.41 22.00 20.04
CA VAL A 265 19.06 21.65 18.76
C VAL A 265 19.55 20.20 18.73
N VAL A 266 19.61 19.64 17.52
CA VAL A 266 20.20 18.32 17.26
C VAL A 266 21.73 18.37 17.44
N THR A 267 22.33 17.42 18.15
CA THR A 267 23.79 17.37 18.38
C THR A 267 24.35 15.95 18.24
N PRO A 268 25.62 15.79 17.81
CA PRO A 268 26.33 14.52 17.89
C PRO A 268 26.39 13.93 19.30
N VAL A 269 26.35 12.60 19.38
CA VAL A 269 26.60 11.82 20.60
C VAL A 269 27.78 10.89 20.34
N ASP A 270 28.68 10.75 21.32
CA ASP A 270 29.82 9.84 21.25
C ASP A 270 29.32 8.39 21.36
N VAL A 271 29.64 7.55 20.37
CA VAL A 271 29.23 6.14 20.32
C VAL A 271 30.11 5.22 21.17
N GLU A 272 31.16 5.73 21.82
CA GLU A 272 32.01 5.01 22.77
C GLU A 272 31.81 5.48 24.24
N ASP A 273 31.09 6.59 24.48
CA ASP A 273 30.72 7.13 25.80
C ASP A 273 29.32 7.79 25.73
N VAL A 274 28.28 6.96 25.55
CA VAL A 274 26.89 7.40 25.30
C VAL A 274 26.37 8.21 26.48
N HIS A 275 26.04 9.47 26.23
CA HIS A 275 25.38 10.34 27.21
C HIS A 275 24.13 10.99 26.62
N TYR A 276 22.96 10.68 27.16
CA TYR A 276 21.66 11.10 26.64
C TYR A 276 20.77 11.57 27.79
N ARG A 277 20.96 12.84 28.22
CA ARG A 277 20.22 13.44 29.33
C ARG A 277 19.54 14.75 28.95
N GLU A 278 20.05 15.90 29.39
CA GLU A 278 19.50 17.21 29.00
C GLU A 278 19.72 17.47 27.48
N PRO A 279 18.69 17.83 26.69
CA PRO A 279 18.88 18.24 25.29
C PRO A 279 19.67 19.54 25.18
N THR A 280 20.50 19.69 24.14
CA THR A 280 21.30 20.90 23.94
C THR A 280 20.40 22.12 23.62
N PRO A 281 20.34 23.17 24.48
CA PRO A 281 19.50 24.33 24.23
C PRO A 281 20.15 25.26 23.18
N VAL A 282 19.34 26.04 22.46
CA VAL A 282 19.84 26.89 21.37
C VAL A 282 20.87 27.95 21.83
N ASP A 283 20.83 28.40 23.08
CA ASP A 283 21.79 29.36 23.64
C ASP A 283 23.11 28.75 24.16
N ALA A 284 23.24 27.41 24.09
CA ALA A 284 24.50 26.70 24.30
C ALA A 284 25.29 26.43 23.00
N VAL A 285 24.78 26.85 21.83
CA VAL A 285 25.50 26.70 20.55
C VAL A 285 26.60 27.75 20.44
N ASP A 286 27.85 27.31 20.51
CA ASP A 286 29.05 28.15 20.45
C ASP A 286 30.05 27.69 19.36
N ASP A 287 31.17 28.42 19.23
CA ASP A 287 32.21 28.16 18.23
C ASP A 287 32.81 26.74 18.34
N ASP A 288 32.91 26.19 19.56
CA ASP A 288 33.47 24.86 19.81
C ASP A 288 32.48 23.76 19.37
N LEU A 289 31.17 23.91 19.65
CA LEU A 289 30.13 23.00 19.14
C LEU A 289 29.97 23.11 17.61
N HIS A 290 30.06 24.32 17.05
CA HIS A 290 30.09 24.55 15.59
C HIS A 290 31.26 23.81 14.90
N GLN A 291 32.41 23.70 15.56
CA GLN A 291 33.55 22.92 15.07
C GLN A 291 33.27 21.41 15.19
N ALA A 292 32.86 20.92 16.37
CA ALA A 292 32.60 19.50 16.59
C ALA A 292 31.54 18.93 15.62
N VAL A 293 30.50 19.71 15.31
CA VAL A 293 29.47 19.34 14.33
C VAL A 293 30.01 19.36 12.90
N HIS A 294 30.94 20.26 12.57
CA HIS A 294 31.59 20.27 11.25
C HIS A 294 32.47 19.03 11.07
N GLU A 295 33.28 18.69 12.09
CA GLU A 295 34.11 17.48 12.12
C GLU A 295 33.25 16.21 12.01
N TRP A 296 32.14 16.10 12.76
CA TRP A 296 31.17 15.01 12.59
C TRP A 296 30.59 14.92 11.17
N CYS A 297 30.31 16.07 10.52
CA CYS A 297 29.82 16.10 9.15
C CYS A 297 30.89 15.66 8.13
N GLU A 298 32.16 16.02 8.34
CA GLU A 298 33.28 15.52 7.52
C GLU A 298 33.47 14.01 7.71
N GLU A 299 33.42 13.50 8.94
CA GLU A 299 33.55 12.07 9.24
C GLU A 299 32.39 11.24 8.68
N PHE A 300 31.13 11.67 8.88
CA PHE A 300 29.94 10.99 8.34
C PHE A 300 29.83 11.02 6.81
N THR A 301 30.61 11.90 6.14
CA THR A 301 30.73 11.95 4.67
C THR A 301 32.10 11.50 4.14
N ALA A 302 32.94 10.94 5.01
CA ALA A 302 34.21 10.36 4.62
C ALA A 302 34.01 9.07 3.81
N VAL A 303 35.07 8.64 3.10
CA VAL A 303 35.04 7.44 2.25
C VAL A 303 36.08 6.44 2.76
N GLU A 304 35.92 6.00 4.03
CA GLU A 304 36.91 5.17 4.72
C GLU A 304 36.42 3.74 5.00
N HIS A 305 35.13 3.56 5.29
CA HIS A 305 34.54 2.29 5.72
C HIS A 305 33.81 1.55 4.58
N GLU A 306 34.11 1.84 3.30
CA GLU A 306 33.50 1.13 2.15
C GLU A 306 33.58 -0.41 2.24
N LYS A 307 34.62 -0.95 2.90
CA LYS A 307 34.81 -2.40 3.09
C LYS A 307 33.72 -3.05 3.96
N ARG A 308 32.95 -2.25 4.71
CA ARG A 308 31.81 -2.69 5.52
C ARG A 308 30.70 -3.33 4.67
N VAL A 309 30.66 -3.06 3.36
CA VAL A 309 29.78 -3.74 2.38
C VAL A 309 29.80 -5.27 2.53
N LYS A 310 30.96 -5.86 2.85
CA LYS A 310 31.10 -7.30 3.06
C LYS A 310 30.24 -7.76 4.23
N ASN A 311 30.27 -7.05 5.34
CA ASN A 311 29.60 -7.43 6.58
C ASN A 311 28.08 -7.20 6.48
N LEU A 312 27.68 -6.10 5.80
CA LEU A 312 26.28 -5.84 5.45
C LEU A 312 25.68 -7.01 4.65
N VAL A 313 26.36 -7.44 3.58
CA VAL A 313 25.83 -8.53 2.73
C VAL A 313 25.95 -9.90 3.41
N GLU A 314 27.03 -10.16 4.15
CA GLU A 314 27.21 -11.39 4.96
C GLU A 314 26.16 -11.54 6.08
N THR A 315 25.57 -10.43 6.54
CA THR A 315 24.50 -10.43 7.55
C THR A 315 23.10 -10.45 6.93
N LEU A 316 22.84 -9.59 5.94
CA LEU A 316 21.49 -9.41 5.37
C LEU A 316 21.15 -10.44 4.27
N TRP A 317 22.15 -10.93 3.51
CA TRP A 317 22.01 -12.00 2.52
C TRP A 317 22.77 -13.25 2.97
N ALA A 318 22.53 -13.67 4.20
CA ALA A 318 23.30 -14.74 4.85
C ALA A 318 23.21 -16.09 4.10
N GLU A 319 22.05 -16.44 3.53
CA GLU A 319 21.88 -17.69 2.78
C GLU A 319 22.68 -17.66 1.47
N GLU A 320 22.49 -16.60 0.68
CA GLU A 320 23.14 -16.40 -0.63
C GLU A 320 24.66 -16.22 -0.46
N TYR A 321 25.10 -15.60 0.64
CA TYR A 321 26.51 -15.40 0.96
C TYR A 321 27.22 -16.66 1.45
N ASP A 322 26.55 -17.53 2.22
CA ASP A 322 27.18 -18.76 2.70
C ASP A 322 27.36 -19.80 1.57
N GLU A 323 26.60 -19.70 0.47
CA GLU A 323 26.87 -20.46 -0.75
C GLU A 323 27.99 -19.83 -1.60
N GLN A 324 27.89 -18.53 -1.95
CA GLN A 324 28.79 -17.88 -2.92
C GLN A 324 30.12 -17.36 -2.32
N LYS A 325 30.15 -17.05 -1.03
CA LYS A 325 31.32 -16.61 -0.24
C LYS A 325 32.02 -15.35 -0.76
N GLY A 326 31.24 -14.47 -1.37
CA GLY A 326 31.64 -13.12 -1.79
C GLY A 326 30.41 -12.24 -2.01
N TRP A 327 30.42 -11.04 -1.43
CA TRP A 327 29.24 -10.16 -1.36
C TRP A 327 28.62 -9.88 -2.74
N ALA A 328 29.45 -9.61 -3.74
CA ALA A 328 28.98 -9.32 -5.10
C ALA A 328 28.27 -10.52 -5.75
N SER A 329 28.79 -11.73 -5.56
CA SER A 329 28.21 -12.95 -6.13
C SER A 329 26.95 -13.41 -5.40
N ALA A 330 26.84 -13.14 -4.10
CA ALA A 330 25.60 -13.35 -3.33
C ALA A 330 24.46 -12.44 -3.83
N LEU A 331 24.78 -11.16 -4.10
CA LEU A 331 23.83 -10.22 -4.67
C LEU A 331 23.44 -10.57 -6.12
N ASP A 332 24.38 -11.02 -6.96
CA ASP A 332 24.08 -11.50 -8.32
C ASP A 332 23.13 -12.70 -8.31
N GLU A 333 23.35 -13.66 -7.40
CA GLU A 333 22.46 -14.82 -7.26
C GLU A 333 21.07 -14.41 -6.79
N TRP A 334 20.98 -13.51 -5.81
CA TRP A 334 19.70 -12.95 -5.37
C TRP A 334 18.96 -12.20 -6.50
N VAL A 335 19.66 -11.31 -7.22
CA VAL A 335 19.07 -10.53 -8.34
C VAL A 335 18.54 -11.43 -9.45
N GLU A 336 19.30 -12.45 -9.87
CA GLU A 336 18.85 -13.36 -10.93
C GLU A 336 17.79 -14.36 -10.45
N ALA A 337 17.81 -14.76 -9.18
CA ALA A 337 16.70 -15.51 -8.57
C ALA A 337 15.41 -14.68 -8.53
N GLU A 338 15.50 -13.38 -8.21
CA GLU A 338 14.37 -12.46 -8.14
C GLU A 338 13.77 -12.18 -9.53
N ARG A 339 14.62 -11.85 -10.51
CA ARG A 339 14.23 -11.69 -11.92
C ARG A 339 13.58 -12.95 -12.49
N GLU A 340 14.01 -14.13 -12.05
CA GLU A 340 13.43 -15.41 -12.43
C GLU A 340 12.13 -15.73 -11.65
N ARG A 341 11.96 -15.24 -10.41
CA ARG A 341 10.68 -15.31 -9.68
C ARG A 341 9.62 -14.47 -10.40
N GLU A 342 9.93 -13.22 -10.70
CA GLU A 342 9.05 -12.32 -11.47
C GLU A 342 8.72 -12.89 -12.85
N ARG A 343 9.71 -13.43 -13.57
CA ARG A 343 9.51 -14.08 -14.88
C ARG A 343 8.55 -15.27 -14.80
N ARG A 344 8.58 -16.06 -13.71
CA ARG A 344 7.63 -17.14 -13.45
C ARG A 344 6.27 -16.64 -12.98
N GLU A 345 6.18 -15.45 -12.41
CA GLU A 345 4.92 -14.79 -12.04
C GLU A 345 4.23 -14.25 -13.29
N GLU A 346 5.00 -13.57 -14.15
CA GLU A 346 4.53 -13.09 -15.44
C GLU A 346 4.14 -14.24 -16.38
N GLN A 347 4.94 -15.31 -16.48
CA GLN A 347 4.55 -16.50 -17.26
C GLN A 347 3.30 -17.20 -16.69
N ARG A 348 3.08 -17.18 -15.37
CA ARG A 348 1.84 -17.69 -14.76
C ARG A 348 0.64 -16.82 -15.13
N ARG A 349 0.81 -15.49 -15.10
CA ARG A 349 -0.21 -14.48 -15.46
C ARG A 349 -0.56 -14.52 -16.95
N GLN A 350 0.44 -14.45 -17.83
CA GLN A 350 0.27 -14.58 -19.28
C GLN A 350 -0.39 -15.91 -19.66
N ALA A 351 0.09 -17.04 -19.12
CA ALA A 351 -0.53 -18.32 -19.41
C ALA A 351 -1.95 -18.45 -18.80
N ALA A 352 -2.32 -17.69 -17.76
CA ALA A 352 -3.70 -17.60 -17.27
C ALA A 352 -4.58 -16.82 -18.25
N ALA A 353 -4.09 -15.67 -18.74
CA ALA A 353 -4.75 -14.88 -19.77
C ALA A 353 -4.92 -15.66 -21.09
N GLU A 354 -3.88 -16.32 -21.60
CA GLU A 354 -3.95 -17.21 -22.78
C GLU A 354 -4.96 -18.34 -22.57
N ARG A 355 -4.99 -18.96 -21.37
CA ARG A 355 -6.01 -19.97 -21.05
C ARG A 355 -7.40 -19.35 -20.99
N ARG A 356 -7.58 -18.12 -20.51
CA ARG A 356 -8.87 -17.41 -20.51
C ARG A 356 -9.33 -17.13 -21.93
N GLU A 357 -8.46 -16.60 -22.78
CA GLU A 357 -8.72 -16.34 -24.20
C GLU A 357 -9.10 -17.63 -24.96
N GLN A 358 -8.30 -18.69 -24.85
CA GLN A 358 -8.58 -19.99 -25.48
C GLN A 358 -9.91 -20.60 -25.01
N ARG A 359 -10.26 -20.47 -23.72
CA ARG A 359 -11.55 -20.95 -23.18
C ARG A 359 -12.72 -20.09 -23.65
N LEU A 360 -12.54 -18.78 -23.82
CA LEU A 360 -13.56 -17.90 -24.39
C LEU A 360 -13.78 -18.19 -25.88
N ASP A 361 -12.73 -18.43 -26.66
CA ASP A 361 -12.84 -18.89 -28.05
C ASP A 361 -13.57 -20.24 -28.15
N GLU A 362 -13.24 -21.22 -27.30
CA GLU A 362 -13.94 -22.52 -27.24
C GLU A 362 -15.43 -22.38 -26.87
N LEU A 363 -15.79 -21.38 -26.04
CA LEU A 363 -17.17 -21.10 -25.60
C LEU A 363 -17.93 -20.14 -26.53
N ALA A 364 -17.25 -19.39 -27.40
CA ALA A 364 -17.85 -18.52 -28.40
C ALA A 364 -18.53 -19.32 -29.52
N ASP A 365 -18.03 -20.52 -29.84
CA ASP A 365 -18.68 -21.46 -30.77
C ASP A 365 -19.91 -22.16 -30.13
N GLU A 366 -20.02 -22.24 -28.79
CA GLU A 366 -21.11 -22.90 -28.04
C GLU A 366 -21.83 -21.99 -27.01
N GLN A 367 -22.40 -20.88 -27.50
CA GLN A 367 -23.45 -20.07 -26.83
C GLN A 367 -23.12 -19.40 -25.47
N GLY A 368 -21.90 -18.87 -25.32
CA GLY A 368 -21.75 -17.54 -24.71
C GLY A 368 -21.86 -17.46 -23.18
N ILE A 369 -20.88 -18.04 -22.50
CA ILE A 369 -20.58 -17.79 -21.08
C ILE A 369 -19.95 -16.39 -20.85
N GLU A 370 -19.44 -15.73 -21.90
CA GLU A 370 -18.83 -14.41 -21.76
C GLU A 370 -19.84 -13.35 -21.27
N GLY A 371 -19.51 -12.66 -20.18
CA GLY A 371 -20.39 -11.69 -19.52
C GLY A 371 -21.45 -12.31 -18.58
N GLN A 372 -21.48 -13.63 -18.39
CA GLN A 372 -22.37 -14.27 -17.42
C GLN A 372 -21.83 -14.10 -15.98
N PRO A 373 -22.72 -14.00 -14.96
CA PRO A 373 -22.31 -13.86 -13.56
C PRO A 373 -21.73 -15.15 -12.96
N ILE A 374 -21.65 -16.26 -13.71
CA ILE A 374 -21.11 -17.55 -13.25
C ILE A 374 -20.08 -18.13 -14.22
N THR A 375 -19.08 -18.83 -13.68
CA THR A 375 -18.01 -19.50 -14.44
C THR A 375 -17.79 -20.94 -13.93
N PRO A 376 -17.55 -21.95 -14.79
CA PRO A 376 -17.15 -23.28 -14.33
C PRO A 376 -15.71 -23.33 -13.80
N PHE A 377 -14.91 -22.29 -14.06
CA PHE A 377 -13.47 -22.26 -13.79
C PHE A 377 -13.13 -21.38 -12.59
N LEU A 378 -12.56 -21.97 -11.54
CA LEU A 378 -12.15 -21.22 -10.33
C LEU A 378 -11.06 -20.17 -10.62
N GLN A 379 -10.26 -20.37 -11.68
CA GLN A 379 -9.22 -19.41 -12.06
C GLN A 379 -9.80 -18.05 -12.44
N ASP A 380 -10.95 -17.99 -13.12
CA ASP A 380 -11.53 -16.71 -13.57
C ASP A 380 -12.02 -15.86 -12.39
N VAL A 381 -12.30 -16.50 -11.25
CA VAL A 381 -12.59 -15.81 -9.99
C VAL A 381 -11.31 -15.18 -9.42
N TYR A 382 -10.18 -15.89 -9.45
CA TYR A 382 -8.89 -15.33 -9.03
C TYR A 382 -8.43 -14.21 -9.99
N ASP A 383 -8.55 -14.42 -11.31
CA ASP A 383 -8.16 -13.43 -12.33
C ASP A 383 -8.98 -12.13 -12.20
N ALA A 384 -10.28 -12.23 -11.90
CA ALA A 384 -11.13 -11.07 -11.63
C ALA A 384 -10.74 -10.35 -10.33
N LEU A 385 -10.38 -11.10 -9.27
CA LEU A 385 -9.99 -10.54 -7.97
C LEU A 385 -8.61 -9.87 -7.97
N ASP A 386 -7.65 -10.41 -8.72
CA ASP A 386 -6.34 -9.79 -8.95
C ASP A 386 -6.45 -8.51 -9.80
N GLY A 387 -7.55 -8.36 -10.56
CA GLY A 387 -7.88 -7.18 -11.37
C GLY A 387 -8.64 -6.06 -10.62
N ILE A 388 -9.08 -6.27 -9.38
CA ILE A 388 -9.71 -5.22 -8.56
C ILE A 388 -8.63 -4.29 -8.01
N ASP A 389 -8.84 -2.98 -8.08
CA ASP A 389 -7.97 -1.99 -7.44
C ASP A 389 -8.10 -2.08 -5.90
N THR A 390 -7.04 -2.56 -5.25
CA THR A 390 -6.95 -2.65 -3.79
C THR A 390 -7.00 -1.27 -3.14
N ALA A 391 -6.56 -0.20 -3.82
CA ALA A 391 -6.66 1.16 -3.31
C ALA A 391 -8.13 1.64 -3.25
N GLU A 392 -8.93 1.31 -4.26
CA GLU A 392 -10.36 1.62 -4.26
C GLU A 392 -11.10 0.87 -3.15
N VAL A 393 -10.81 -0.42 -2.96
CA VAL A 393 -11.43 -1.23 -1.89
C VAL A 393 -11.02 -0.72 -0.50
N VAL A 394 -9.73 -0.45 -0.27
CA VAL A 394 -9.27 0.08 1.02
C VAL A 394 -9.93 1.42 1.31
N ARG A 395 -9.94 2.34 0.35
CA ARG A 395 -10.48 3.70 0.51
C ARG A 395 -11.95 3.75 0.91
N HIS A 396 -12.77 2.82 0.42
CA HIS A 396 -14.22 2.85 0.64
C HIS A 396 -14.68 1.96 1.81
N TYR A 397 -13.97 0.87 2.09
CA TYR A 397 -14.41 -0.15 3.05
C TYR A 397 -13.45 -0.33 4.24
N ALA A 398 -12.14 -0.10 4.04
CA ALA A 398 -11.10 -0.49 5.00
C ALA A 398 -10.29 0.69 5.62
N SER A 399 -10.68 1.94 5.38
CA SER A 399 -10.02 3.13 5.94
C SER A 399 -10.99 4.12 6.57
N ASP A 400 -10.66 4.60 7.77
CA ASP A 400 -11.36 5.72 8.44
C ASP A 400 -10.86 7.09 7.92
N GLU A 401 -9.62 7.15 7.40
CA GLU A 401 -9.02 8.34 6.79
C GLU A 401 -8.12 7.91 5.62
N TRP A 402 -8.19 8.59 4.48
CA TRP A 402 -7.46 8.24 3.25
C TRP A 402 -6.60 9.42 2.77
N ASP A 403 -5.39 9.12 2.25
CA ASP A 403 -4.41 10.12 1.78
C ASP A 403 -3.92 11.07 2.91
N SER A 404 -3.72 10.53 4.12
CA SER A 404 -3.27 11.27 5.31
C SER A 404 -1.76 11.57 5.34
N GLY A 405 -1.02 11.10 4.34
CA GLY A 405 0.43 10.89 4.35
C GLY A 405 1.28 11.81 3.48
N ALA A 406 2.56 11.45 3.33
CA ALA A 406 3.56 12.26 2.62
C ALA A 406 3.83 11.80 1.17
N ASP A 407 2.80 11.31 0.47
CA ASP A 407 2.74 10.91 -0.95
C ASP A 407 4.09 10.46 -1.56
N MET A 408 4.48 9.24 -1.21
CA MET A 408 5.56 8.49 -1.83
C MET A 408 5.07 7.94 -3.17
N SER A 409 5.86 8.07 -4.25
CA SER A 409 5.33 8.06 -5.63
C SER A 409 4.53 6.84 -6.09
N ASN A 410 4.59 5.74 -5.35
CA ASN A 410 3.96 4.45 -5.68
C ASN A 410 3.09 3.93 -4.52
N LYS A 411 2.94 4.68 -3.40
CA LYS A 411 2.22 4.27 -2.18
C LYS A 411 1.33 5.39 -1.60
N THR A 412 0.05 5.09 -1.35
CA THR A 412 -0.86 5.99 -0.61
C THR A 412 -1.03 5.50 0.84
N GLU A 413 -0.79 6.39 1.81
CA GLU A 413 -1.00 6.12 3.24
C GLU A 413 -2.47 6.31 3.66
N PHE A 414 -2.93 5.53 4.63
CA PHE A 414 -4.29 5.58 5.18
C PHE A 414 -4.35 5.18 6.66
N ASN A 415 -5.40 5.61 7.36
CA ASN A 415 -5.72 5.17 8.72
C ASN A 415 -6.74 4.01 8.64
N PRO A 416 -6.43 2.81 9.16
CA PRO A 416 -7.26 1.61 8.97
C PRO A 416 -8.54 1.61 9.82
N SER A 417 -9.67 1.16 9.26
CA SER A 417 -10.97 1.09 9.97
C SER A 417 -11.09 -0.07 10.97
N TRP A 418 -10.11 -0.98 11.01
CA TRP A 418 -10.07 -2.12 11.92
C TRP A 418 -9.32 -1.86 13.23
N ARG A 419 -8.55 -0.77 13.36
CA ARG A 419 -7.82 -0.44 14.59
C ARG A 419 -7.55 1.07 14.75
N SER A 420 -7.70 1.57 15.97
CA SER A 420 -7.28 2.94 16.30
C SER A 420 -5.75 3.08 16.26
N SER A 421 -5.24 4.04 15.49
CA SER A 421 -3.84 4.47 15.56
C SER A 421 -3.73 5.84 16.26
N LYS A 422 -2.69 6.06 17.07
CA LYS A 422 -2.39 7.39 17.65
C LYS A 422 -1.71 8.32 16.63
N SER A 423 -1.01 7.75 15.64
CA SER A 423 -0.12 8.46 14.70
C SER A 423 -0.70 8.64 13.28
N GLY A 424 -1.79 7.93 12.93
CA GLY A 424 -2.58 8.16 11.70
C GLY A 424 -1.97 7.73 10.37
N ARG A 425 -0.78 7.11 10.36
CA ARG A 425 0.08 6.97 9.15
C ARG A 425 0.82 5.64 8.96
N SER A 426 0.44 4.56 9.65
CA SER A 426 1.16 3.29 9.52
C SER A 426 0.83 2.51 8.24
N CYS A 427 -0.44 2.52 7.81
CA CYS A 427 -0.91 1.62 6.75
C CYS A 427 -0.79 2.29 5.38
N TYR A 428 -0.49 1.49 4.35
CA TYR A 428 -0.33 2.00 2.99
C TYR A 428 -0.86 1.01 1.94
N VAL A 429 -1.28 1.53 0.78
CA VAL A 429 -1.53 0.73 -0.42
C VAL A 429 -0.42 1.01 -1.43
N ASN A 430 0.25 -0.05 -1.91
CA ASN A 430 1.21 -0.01 -3.00
C ASN A 430 0.51 -0.27 -4.34
N HIS A 431 0.56 0.71 -5.22
CA HIS A 431 -0.10 0.71 -6.53
C HIS A 431 0.63 -0.15 -7.57
N GLU A 432 1.92 -0.40 -7.41
CA GLU A 432 2.69 -1.26 -8.33
C GLU A 432 2.42 -2.76 -8.09
N THR A 433 2.19 -3.14 -6.83
CA THR A 433 1.95 -4.54 -6.44
C THR A 433 0.49 -4.88 -6.17
N ASN A 434 -0.42 -3.92 -6.35
CA ASN A 434 -1.86 -4.00 -6.04
C ASN A 434 -2.14 -4.59 -4.64
N ARG A 435 -1.44 -4.08 -3.61
CA ARG A 435 -1.45 -4.65 -2.25
C ARG A 435 -1.38 -3.57 -1.18
N PHE A 436 -2.07 -3.79 -0.07
CA PHE A 436 -1.90 -2.99 1.15
C PHE A 436 -0.99 -3.69 2.16
N GLY A 437 -0.32 -2.88 2.99
CA GLY A 437 0.47 -3.31 4.14
C GLY A 437 0.03 -2.57 5.41
N ASP A 438 0.10 -3.29 6.53
CA ASP A 438 -0.03 -2.76 7.89
C ASP A 438 1.21 -3.17 8.71
N PRO A 439 2.28 -2.35 8.72
CA PRO A 439 3.47 -2.60 9.52
C PRO A 439 3.18 -2.73 11.02
N GLY A 440 2.16 -2.04 11.53
CA GLY A 440 1.77 -2.07 12.95
C GLY A 440 1.14 -3.38 13.41
N GLN A 441 0.86 -4.30 12.48
CA GLN A 441 0.43 -5.67 12.75
C GLN A 441 1.29 -6.70 11.98
N SER A 442 2.42 -6.30 11.39
CA SER A 442 3.21 -7.11 10.42
C SER A 442 2.34 -7.77 9.34
N GLY A 443 1.27 -7.08 8.92
CA GLY A 443 0.18 -7.60 8.11
C GLY A 443 0.09 -6.98 6.72
N GLY A 444 -0.82 -7.50 5.90
CA GLY A 444 -1.06 -7.01 4.55
C GLY A 444 -1.86 -7.97 3.69
N GLY A 445 -2.22 -7.53 2.48
CA GLY A 445 -3.03 -8.30 1.55
C GLY A 445 -3.41 -7.55 0.26
N TYR A 446 -4.40 -8.10 -0.42
CA TYR A 446 -5.01 -7.63 -1.68
C TYR A 446 -6.49 -7.29 -1.43
N ALA A 447 -7.21 -6.78 -2.44
CA ALA A 447 -8.61 -6.36 -2.40
C ALA A 447 -9.53 -7.19 -1.47
N VAL A 448 -9.54 -8.53 -1.60
CA VAL A 448 -10.38 -9.41 -0.76
C VAL A 448 -10.04 -9.30 0.73
N LYS A 449 -8.75 -9.20 1.11
CA LYS A 449 -8.35 -9.07 2.50
C LYS A 449 -8.64 -7.66 3.05
N ALA A 450 -8.59 -6.63 2.21
CA ALA A 450 -9.03 -5.29 2.58
C ALA A 450 -10.54 -5.27 2.89
N MET A 451 -11.36 -5.85 1.99
CA MET A 451 -12.80 -6.01 2.24
C MET A 451 -13.07 -6.83 3.51
N ALA A 452 -12.34 -7.93 3.72
CA ALA A 452 -12.49 -8.76 4.93
C ALA A 452 -12.21 -8.01 6.25
N LEU A 453 -11.27 -7.05 6.25
CA LEU A 453 -10.99 -6.21 7.41
C LEU A 453 -12.03 -5.10 7.60
N GLY A 454 -12.49 -4.48 6.50
CA GLY A 454 -13.54 -3.47 6.50
C GLY A 454 -14.88 -3.98 7.05
N GLU A 455 -15.34 -5.11 6.51
CA GLU A 455 -16.56 -5.82 6.95
C GLU A 455 -16.36 -6.60 8.27
N ARG A 456 -15.17 -6.53 8.89
CA ARG A 456 -14.81 -7.16 10.17
C ARG A 456 -14.94 -8.70 10.19
N ILE A 457 -14.87 -9.33 9.02
CA ILE A 457 -14.69 -10.78 8.81
C ILE A 457 -13.30 -11.21 9.35
N LEU A 458 -12.31 -10.32 9.24
CA LEU A 458 -11.05 -10.32 9.97
C LEU A 458 -11.00 -9.15 10.95
N THR A 459 -10.30 -9.32 12.07
CA THR A 459 -10.12 -8.28 13.09
C THR A 459 -8.70 -7.70 13.13
N ASP A 460 -7.76 -8.32 12.44
CA ASP A 460 -6.33 -8.01 12.51
C ASP A 460 -5.63 -8.37 11.19
N ALA A 461 -4.77 -7.48 10.69
CA ALA A 461 -4.15 -7.62 9.37
C ALA A 461 -3.11 -8.76 9.27
N SER A 462 -2.66 -9.34 10.38
CA SER A 462 -1.81 -10.54 10.41
C SER A 462 -2.58 -11.83 10.16
N GLN A 463 -3.91 -11.86 10.34
CA GLN A 463 -4.71 -13.07 10.25
C GLN A 463 -4.73 -13.66 8.82
N ASP A 464 -4.69 -14.99 8.71
CA ASP A 464 -4.86 -15.69 7.43
C ASP A 464 -6.32 -15.67 6.98
N LEU A 465 -6.60 -15.17 5.78
CA LEU A 465 -7.92 -15.23 5.17
C LEU A 465 -8.14 -16.61 4.53
N THR A 466 -8.97 -17.47 5.13
CA THR A 466 -9.14 -18.86 4.68
C THR A 466 -10.59 -19.33 4.63
N GLY A 467 -10.84 -20.34 3.79
CA GLY A 467 -12.09 -21.11 3.81
C GLY A 467 -13.35 -20.27 3.60
N GLU A 468 -14.23 -20.30 4.61
CA GLU A 468 -15.52 -19.61 4.61
C GLU A 468 -15.36 -18.08 4.59
N GLN A 469 -14.44 -17.53 5.39
CA GLN A 469 -14.13 -16.09 5.45
C GLN A 469 -13.66 -15.52 4.11
N TRP A 470 -12.94 -16.32 3.32
CA TRP A 470 -12.57 -15.92 1.95
C TRP A 470 -13.79 -15.89 1.03
N GLY A 471 -14.73 -16.83 1.18
CA GLY A 471 -16.00 -16.82 0.47
C GLY A 471 -16.85 -15.58 0.80
N GLU A 472 -17.04 -15.32 2.10
CA GLU A 472 -17.77 -14.16 2.62
C GLU A 472 -17.19 -12.84 2.09
N ALA A 473 -15.86 -12.65 2.14
CA ALA A 473 -15.22 -11.43 1.65
C ALA A 473 -15.28 -11.25 0.12
N VAL A 474 -15.37 -12.34 -0.65
CA VAL A 474 -15.57 -12.29 -2.11
C VAL A 474 -17.05 -12.09 -2.48
N ASP A 475 -18.00 -12.59 -1.68
CA ASP A 475 -19.41 -12.27 -1.84
C ASP A 475 -19.66 -10.78 -1.47
N ALA A 476 -19.05 -10.26 -0.41
CA ALA A 476 -19.10 -8.84 -0.06
C ALA A 476 -18.55 -7.91 -1.16
N LEU A 477 -17.52 -8.33 -1.90
CA LEU A 477 -17.06 -7.62 -3.11
C LEU A 477 -18.11 -7.59 -4.22
N ARG A 478 -18.92 -8.65 -4.40
CA ARG A 478 -20.03 -8.65 -5.37
C ARG A 478 -21.16 -7.70 -4.93
N ASP A 479 -21.51 -7.72 -3.65
CA ASP A 479 -22.55 -6.85 -3.08
C ASP A 479 -22.13 -5.37 -3.10
N ALA A 480 -20.82 -5.10 -2.99
CA ALA A 480 -20.20 -3.79 -3.24
C ALA A 480 -20.19 -3.36 -4.72
N GLY A 481 -20.55 -4.25 -5.65
CA GLY A 481 -20.67 -3.97 -7.08
C GLY A 481 -19.47 -4.35 -7.95
N TYR A 482 -18.44 -5.02 -7.42
CA TYR A 482 -17.31 -5.49 -8.23
C TYR A 482 -17.68 -6.72 -9.06
N GLU A 483 -17.32 -6.74 -10.35
CA GLU A 483 -17.68 -7.79 -11.31
C GLU A 483 -16.90 -9.10 -11.14
N VAL A 484 -17.08 -9.78 -10.00
CA VAL A 484 -16.44 -11.07 -9.70
C VAL A 484 -17.37 -12.24 -10.05
N PRO A 485 -17.06 -13.10 -11.04
CA PRO A 485 -17.93 -14.21 -11.41
C PRO A 485 -18.00 -15.26 -10.30
N ILE A 486 -19.11 -15.99 -10.24
CA ILE A 486 -19.37 -17.03 -9.23
C ILE A 486 -18.93 -18.41 -9.75
N TRP A 487 -17.98 -19.04 -9.05
CA TRP A 487 -17.52 -20.38 -9.42
C TRP A 487 -18.63 -21.44 -9.27
N THR A 488 -19.02 -22.03 -10.41
CA THR A 488 -20.11 -22.99 -10.55
C THR A 488 -19.60 -24.22 -11.34
N PRO A 489 -18.82 -25.12 -10.72
CA PRO A 489 -18.17 -26.24 -11.42
C PRO A 489 -19.18 -27.21 -12.04
N GLU A 490 -19.05 -27.41 -13.35
CA GLU A 490 -19.84 -28.36 -14.11
C GLU A 490 -19.46 -29.83 -13.86
N LYS A 491 -20.26 -30.76 -14.41
CA LYS A 491 -19.94 -32.18 -14.47
C LYS A 491 -18.62 -32.41 -15.21
N GLY A 492 -17.72 -33.15 -14.58
CA GLY A 492 -16.36 -33.39 -15.09
C GLY A 492 -15.31 -32.44 -14.52
N SER A 493 -15.71 -31.28 -13.97
CA SER A 493 -14.78 -30.33 -13.34
C SER A 493 -13.93 -30.98 -12.25
N HIS A 494 -12.64 -30.65 -12.20
CA HIS A 494 -11.70 -31.16 -11.21
C HIS A 494 -11.93 -30.57 -9.82
N ARG A 495 -11.67 -31.39 -8.79
CA ARG A 495 -11.62 -31.01 -7.38
C ARG A 495 -10.19 -30.83 -6.90
N ARG A 496 -10.02 -30.16 -5.76
CA ARG A 496 -8.73 -29.95 -5.07
C ARG A 496 -8.01 -31.25 -4.66
N ASP A 497 -8.72 -32.38 -4.59
CA ASP A 497 -8.17 -33.71 -4.33
C ASP A 497 -7.77 -34.51 -5.60
N GLY A 498 -7.95 -33.93 -6.79
CA GLY A 498 -7.69 -34.57 -8.08
C GLY A 498 -8.82 -35.49 -8.59
N SER A 499 -9.94 -35.60 -7.87
CA SER A 499 -11.17 -36.23 -8.38
C SER A 499 -11.98 -35.27 -9.25
N THR A 500 -13.12 -35.72 -9.77
CA THR A 500 -14.04 -34.94 -10.61
C THR A 500 -15.45 -34.88 -10.02
N TYR A 501 -16.22 -33.86 -10.37
CA TYR A 501 -17.66 -33.82 -10.08
C TYR A 501 -18.45 -34.71 -11.05
N ASP A 502 -19.05 -35.81 -10.57
CA ASP A 502 -19.93 -36.67 -11.39
C ASP A 502 -21.20 -35.96 -11.88
N GLN A 503 -21.60 -34.90 -11.16
CA GLN A 503 -22.66 -33.93 -11.47
C GLN A 503 -22.31 -32.61 -10.77
N MET A 504 -22.82 -31.47 -11.25
CA MET A 504 -22.66 -30.17 -10.61
C MET A 504 -23.09 -30.25 -9.13
N PRO A 505 -22.27 -29.79 -8.17
CA PRO A 505 -22.59 -29.91 -6.75
C PRO A 505 -23.77 -29.01 -6.37
N PHE A 506 -24.52 -29.39 -5.33
CA PHE A 506 -25.80 -28.73 -5.02
C PHE A 506 -25.62 -27.27 -4.56
N TRP A 507 -24.50 -26.94 -3.91
CA TRP A 507 -24.15 -25.56 -3.55
C TRP A 507 -23.90 -24.68 -4.78
N ALA A 508 -23.27 -25.23 -5.83
CA ALA A 508 -22.99 -24.49 -7.06
C ALA A 508 -24.29 -24.18 -7.80
N MET A 509 -25.15 -25.19 -7.96
CA MET A 509 -26.48 -25.01 -8.54
C MET A 509 -27.37 -24.03 -7.72
N ARG A 510 -27.20 -23.96 -6.40
CA ARG A 510 -27.83 -22.90 -5.57
C ARG A 510 -27.29 -21.51 -5.92
N LYS A 511 -25.97 -21.30 -5.90
CA LYS A 511 -25.39 -19.98 -6.23
C LYS A 511 -25.72 -19.56 -7.68
N ALA A 512 -25.73 -20.49 -8.63
CA ALA A 512 -26.17 -20.26 -10.00
C ALA A 512 -27.64 -19.82 -10.11
N ALA A 513 -28.55 -20.40 -9.32
CA ALA A 513 -29.96 -19.97 -9.32
C ALA A 513 -30.16 -18.53 -8.85
N VAL A 514 -29.32 -18.06 -7.92
CA VAL A 514 -29.32 -16.65 -7.46
C VAL A 514 -28.69 -15.77 -8.54
N ALA A 515 -27.51 -16.13 -9.04
CA ALA A 515 -26.75 -15.37 -10.02
C ALA A 515 -27.50 -15.18 -11.36
N LEU A 516 -28.17 -16.23 -11.84
CA LEU A 516 -28.99 -16.19 -13.07
C LEU A 516 -30.41 -15.63 -12.82
N GLY A 517 -30.72 -15.12 -11.62
CA GLY A 517 -32.01 -14.50 -11.29
C GLY A 517 -33.21 -15.45 -11.20
N VAL A 518 -32.99 -16.77 -11.23
CA VAL A 518 -34.04 -17.80 -11.20
C VAL A 518 -34.72 -17.91 -9.84
N LEU A 519 -33.98 -17.64 -8.75
CA LEU A 519 -34.48 -17.68 -7.38
C LEU A 519 -33.64 -16.74 -6.48
N PRO A 520 -34.20 -15.69 -5.87
CA PRO A 520 -33.49 -14.92 -4.84
C PRO A 520 -33.15 -15.82 -3.64
N GLU A 521 -32.08 -15.52 -2.90
CA GLU A 521 -31.57 -16.39 -1.85
C GLU A 521 -32.60 -16.71 -0.74
N ALA A 522 -33.38 -15.71 -0.31
CA ALA A 522 -34.49 -15.90 0.64
C ALA A 522 -35.63 -16.82 0.11
N GLY A 523 -35.59 -17.20 -1.17
CA GLY A 523 -36.52 -18.13 -1.80
C GLY A 523 -36.17 -19.62 -1.63
N PHE A 524 -35.01 -19.97 -1.06
CA PHE A 524 -34.70 -21.35 -0.70
C PHE A 524 -35.50 -21.79 0.54
N ALA A 525 -36.07 -23.00 0.50
CA ALA A 525 -36.78 -23.60 1.62
C ALA A 525 -35.87 -24.53 2.41
N LEU A 526 -35.93 -24.46 3.74
CA LEU A 526 -35.28 -25.42 4.62
C LEU A 526 -35.90 -26.83 4.44
N LYS A 527 -35.05 -27.85 4.33
CA LYS A 527 -35.45 -29.25 4.12
C LYS A 527 -34.53 -30.17 4.90
N THR A 528 -35.07 -31.28 5.39
CA THR A 528 -34.27 -32.38 5.95
C THR A 528 -33.89 -33.37 4.84
N ASN A 529 -32.67 -33.91 4.87
CA ASN A 529 -32.25 -35.02 4.01
C ASN A 529 -32.75 -36.38 4.56
N ASP A 530 -32.38 -37.49 3.93
CA ASP A 530 -32.81 -38.84 4.37
C ASP A 530 -32.03 -39.37 5.60
N ASP A 531 -30.93 -38.72 5.99
CA ASP A 531 -30.07 -39.08 7.13
C ASP A 531 -30.42 -38.28 8.41
N GLY A 532 -31.00 -37.09 8.27
CA GLY A 532 -31.50 -36.23 9.35
C GLY A 532 -31.02 -34.78 9.32
N ASP A 533 -30.11 -34.42 8.41
CA ASP A 533 -29.49 -33.09 8.36
C ASP A 533 -30.39 -32.08 7.63
N GLU A 534 -30.41 -30.83 8.11
CA GLU A 534 -31.17 -29.75 7.48
C GLU A 534 -30.31 -28.96 6.48
N TYR A 535 -30.90 -28.63 5.33
CA TYR A 535 -30.25 -27.88 4.25
C TYR A 535 -31.25 -26.97 3.52
N LEU A 536 -30.77 -25.83 3.03
CA LEU A 536 -31.55 -24.96 2.15
C LEU A 536 -31.64 -25.55 0.75
N GLY A 537 -32.84 -25.64 0.16
CA GLY A 537 -33.05 -26.18 -1.18
C GLY A 537 -34.29 -25.64 -1.89
N PHE A 538 -34.34 -25.82 -3.20
CA PHE A 538 -35.35 -25.23 -4.10
C PHE A 538 -36.80 -25.45 -3.66
N PRO A 539 -37.66 -24.42 -3.66
CA PRO A 539 -39.02 -24.51 -3.09
C PRO A 539 -39.92 -25.51 -3.84
N GLY A 540 -39.69 -25.72 -5.14
CA GLY A 540 -40.43 -26.68 -5.95
C GLY A 540 -39.63 -27.25 -7.13
N MET A 541 -40.20 -28.27 -7.77
CA MET A 541 -39.63 -28.91 -8.96
C MET A 541 -39.53 -27.97 -10.17
N GLU A 542 -40.36 -26.92 -10.22
CA GLU A 542 -40.38 -25.91 -11.28
C GLU A 542 -39.10 -25.08 -11.25
N THR A 543 -38.86 -24.33 -10.17
CA THR A 543 -37.63 -23.55 -9.96
C THR A 543 -36.35 -24.38 -10.07
N TYR A 544 -36.36 -25.62 -9.55
CA TYR A 544 -35.23 -26.55 -9.70
C TYR A 544 -34.98 -26.90 -11.17
N ASN A 545 -36.01 -27.21 -11.95
CA ASN A 545 -35.86 -27.52 -13.37
C ASN A 545 -35.48 -26.28 -14.17
N THR A 546 -36.07 -25.10 -13.91
CA THR A 546 -35.68 -23.84 -14.55
C THR A 546 -34.21 -23.52 -14.28
N THR A 547 -33.71 -23.74 -13.07
CA THR A 547 -32.28 -23.58 -12.77
C THR A 547 -31.42 -24.50 -13.61
N LEU A 548 -31.86 -25.74 -13.82
CA LEU A 548 -31.17 -26.69 -14.69
C LEU A 548 -31.26 -26.29 -16.18
N ASP A 549 -32.41 -25.78 -16.62
CA ASP A 549 -32.64 -25.30 -17.99
C ASP A 549 -31.73 -24.09 -18.30
N GLU A 550 -31.71 -23.06 -17.45
CA GLU A 550 -30.89 -21.85 -17.63
C GLU A 550 -29.38 -22.14 -17.55
N ILE A 551 -28.95 -23.13 -16.76
CA ILE A 551 -27.55 -23.59 -16.71
C ILE A 551 -27.16 -24.35 -17.99
N GLU A 552 -28.07 -25.14 -18.59
CA GLU A 552 -27.83 -25.76 -19.91
C GLU A 552 -27.88 -24.72 -21.05
N ASP A 553 -28.74 -23.69 -20.96
CA ASP A 553 -28.88 -22.64 -21.99
C ASP A 553 -27.67 -21.68 -22.05
N ILE A 554 -26.88 -21.55 -20.97
CA ILE A 554 -25.53 -20.93 -21.02
C ILE A 554 -24.40 -21.92 -21.33
N GLY A 555 -24.71 -23.17 -21.69
CA GLY A 555 -23.73 -24.17 -22.15
C GLY A 555 -23.03 -25.02 -21.08
N LEU A 556 -23.43 -25.00 -19.80
CA LEU A 556 -22.77 -25.79 -18.75
C LEU A 556 -23.38 -27.19 -18.54
N GLU A 557 -22.52 -28.22 -18.52
CA GLU A 557 -22.97 -29.60 -18.27
C GLU A 557 -23.34 -29.81 -16.78
N HIS A 558 -24.61 -29.64 -16.40
CA HIS A 558 -25.01 -29.81 -14.99
C HIS A 558 -24.97 -31.26 -14.48
N GLY A 559 -25.06 -32.26 -15.37
CA GLY A 559 -25.08 -33.70 -15.04
C GLY A 559 -26.27 -34.25 -14.23
N ARG A 560 -27.14 -33.39 -13.69
CA ARG A 560 -28.29 -33.75 -12.82
C ARG A 560 -29.51 -34.27 -13.58
N GLU A 561 -30.32 -35.07 -12.89
CA GLU A 561 -31.68 -35.39 -13.36
C GLU A 561 -32.67 -34.25 -13.00
N ARG A 562 -33.57 -33.94 -13.94
CA ARG A 562 -34.70 -33.02 -13.75
C ARG A 562 -35.82 -33.66 -12.92
N ALA A 563 -36.37 -32.89 -11.99
CA ALA A 563 -37.36 -33.35 -11.02
C ALA A 563 -38.72 -33.66 -11.68
N SER A 564 -39.37 -34.75 -11.24
CA SER A 564 -40.68 -35.19 -11.74
C SER A 564 -41.60 -35.67 -10.63
N ALA A 565 -42.92 -35.56 -10.84
CA ALA A 565 -43.96 -35.80 -9.84
C ALA A 565 -44.16 -37.27 -9.39
N THR A 566 -43.19 -38.16 -9.63
CA THR A 566 -43.28 -39.60 -9.29
C THR A 566 -42.01 -40.25 -8.68
N GLY A 567 -40.80 -39.68 -8.83
CA GLY A 567 -39.55 -40.11 -8.16
C GLY A 567 -39.10 -41.57 -8.39
N PRO A 568 -38.11 -42.12 -7.64
CA PRO A 568 -37.20 -41.52 -6.63
C PRO A 568 -35.68 -41.82 -6.95
N PRO A 569 -34.65 -41.59 -6.08
CA PRO A 569 -34.65 -41.06 -4.69
C PRO A 569 -33.62 -39.95 -4.39
N GLY A 570 -33.73 -39.34 -3.20
CA GLY A 570 -32.76 -38.40 -2.61
C GLY A 570 -33.44 -37.25 -1.86
N GLY A 571 -33.83 -37.50 -0.61
CA GLY A 571 -34.65 -36.58 0.21
C GLY A 571 -36.15 -36.78 -0.03
N GLY A 572 -36.85 -37.36 0.95
CA GLY A 572 -38.25 -37.77 0.82
C GLY A 572 -39.31 -36.65 0.68
N TYR A 573 -39.80 -36.41 -0.54
CA TYR A 573 -40.95 -35.53 -0.79
C TYR A 573 -42.29 -36.12 -0.33
N GLY A 574 -42.78 -35.67 0.84
CA GLY A 574 -44.09 -36.03 1.39
C GLY A 574 -45.27 -35.45 0.59
N ARG A 575 -46.12 -36.31 0.02
CA ARG A 575 -47.23 -35.91 -0.86
C ARG A 575 -48.53 -35.58 -0.10
N SER A 576 -48.53 -34.47 0.63
CA SER A 576 -49.69 -33.76 1.19
C SER A 576 -49.19 -32.45 1.80
N ASP A 577 -49.73 -31.26 1.53
CA ASP A 577 -51.02 -30.90 0.93
C ASP A 577 -50.92 -29.84 -0.18
N VAL A 578 -52.04 -29.56 -0.87
CA VAL A 578 -52.17 -28.44 -1.82
C VAL A 578 -53.26 -27.48 -1.33
N PRO A 579 -52.90 -26.29 -0.80
CA PRO A 579 -53.78 -25.13 -0.72
C PRO A 579 -53.80 -24.43 -2.09
N ALA A 580 -54.96 -24.39 -2.74
CA ALA A 580 -55.14 -23.67 -4.00
C ALA A 580 -55.80 -22.30 -3.76
N ASP A 581 -55.07 -21.38 -3.12
CA ASP A 581 -55.46 -19.97 -3.00
C ASP A 581 -54.22 -19.06 -2.88
N LEU A 582 -54.09 -18.07 -3.75
CA LEU A 582 -53.06 -17.03 -3.70
C LEU A 582 -53.66 -15.76 -3.08
N SER A 583 -53.85 -15.75 -1.76
CA SER A 583 -54.38 -14.56 -1.06
C SER A 583 -54.01 -14.42 0.42
N THR A 584 -53.74 -15.49 1.18
CA THR A 584 -53.36 -15.38 2.60
C THR A 584 -52.37 -16.45 3.04
N VAL A 585 -51.20 -16.03 3.52
CA VAL A 585 -50.26 -16.84 4.32
C VAL A 585 -49.88 -16.00 5.53
N GLU A 586 -50.27 -16.41 6.75
CA GLU A 586 -49.76 -15.81 7.98
C GLU A 586 -48.32 -16.31 8.26
N PRO A 587 -47.43 -15.49 8.85
CA PRO A 587 -46.04 -15.87 9.08
C PRO A 587 -45.93 -17.04 10.08
N ALA A 588 -45.08 -18.02 9.73
CA ALA A 588 -44.91 -19.26 10.46
C ALA A 588 -44.00 -19.11 11.70
N HIS A 589 -44.49 -18.43 12.73
CA HIS A 589 -44.04 -18.55 14.13
C HIS A 589 -42.50 -18.57 14.37
N THR A 590 -41.88 -17.39 14.31
CA THR A 590 -40.55 -17.13 14.91
C THR A 590 -40.56 -17.33 16.44
N VAL A 591 -39.38 -17.28 17.07
CA VAL A 591 -39.17 -17.54 18.50
C VAL A 591 -39.95 -16.53 19.36
N ARG A 592 -41.07 -16.99 19.96
CA ARG A 592 -41.91 -16.16 20.84
C ARG A 592 -41.32 -15.98 22.24
N LEU A 593 -40.31 -15.12 22.34
CA LEU A 593 -40.12 -14.29 23.54
C LEU A 593 -41.33 -13.36 23.70
N SER A 594 -41.64 -12.92 24.92
CA SER A 594 -42.48 -11.74 25.12
C SER A 594 -41.64 -10.46 25.03
N ASP A 595 -42.30 -9.34 24.72
CA ASP A 595 -41.66 -8.02 24.54
C ASP A 595 -40.71 -7.65 25.70
N GLY A 596 -41.10 -7.95 26.94
CA GLY A 596 -40.25 -7.72 28.12
C GLY A 596 -39.06 -8.68 28.24
N GLU A 597 -39.21 -9.96 27.88
CA GLU A 597 -38.10 -10.93 27.88
C GLU A 597 -37.09 -10.64 26.76
N LEU A 598 -37.56 -10.09 25.63
CA LEU A 598 -36.73 -9.61 24.52
C LEU A 598 -35.92 -8.39 24.95
N VAL A 599 -36.56 -7.39 25.56
CA VAL A 599 -35.88 -6.18 26.07
C VAL A 599 -34.88 -6.52 27.17
N GLU A 600 -35.22 -7.42 28.12
CA GLU A 600 -34.27 -7.91 29.15
C GLU A 600 -33.04 -8.59 28.52
N LYS A 601 -33.24 -9.44 27.49
CA LYS A 601 -32.14 -10.05 26.72
C LYS A 601 -31.30 -9.06 25.91
N ALA A 602 -31.91 -7.98 25.42
CA ALA A 602 -31.22 -6.95 24.66
C ALA A 602 -30.34 -6.07 25.58
N HIS A 603 -30.77 -5.81 26.83
CA HIS A 603 -29.93 -5.19 27.86
C HIS A 603 -28.78 -6.09 28.32
N ASP A 604 -29.00 -7.41 28.44
CA ASP A 604 -27.97 -8.38 28.87
C ASP A 604 -26.95 -8.77 27.76
N ALA A 605 -27.05 -8.18 26.56
CA ALA A 605 -26.21 -8.51 25.40
C ALA A 605 -24.84 -7.81 25.41
N THR A 606 -23.91 -8.26 24.57
CA THR A 606 -22.56 -7.66 24.42
C THR A 606 -22.60 -6.18 23.99
N ASN A 607 -23.66 -5.77 23.29
CA ASN A 607 -23.96 -4.37 22.92
C ASN A 607 -25.03 -3.72 23.82
N GLY A 608 -25.36 -4.33 24.96
CA GLY A 608 -26.52 -3.98 25.79
C GLY A 608 -26.48 -2.58 26.41
N GLU A 609 -25.29 -2.03 26.69
CA GLU A 609 -25.13 -0.63 27.13
C GLU A 609 -25.54 0.37 26.03
N LYS A 610 -25.26 0.04 24.76
CA LYS A 610 -25.69 0.84 23.60
C LYS A 610 -27.19 0.71 23.34
N PHE A 611 -27.75 -0.48 23.56
CA PHE A 611 -29.19 -0.69 23.55
C PHE A 611 -29.88 0.10 24.67
N GLU A 612 -29.37 0.06 25.92
CA GLU A 612 -29.94 0.75 27.07
C GLU A 612 -29.98 2.27 26.88
N ARG A 613 -28.90 2.87 26.38
CA ARG A 613 -28.85 4.32 26.13
C ARG A 613 -29.87 4.76 25.08
N LEU A 614 -29.98 4.05 23.96
CA LEU A 614 -31.01 4.34 22.95
C LEU A 614 -32.43 4.11 23.50
N TRP A 615 -32.66 3.00 24.21
CA TRP A 615 -33.96 2.66 24.81
C TRP A 615 -34.42 3.69 25.86
N THR A 616 -33.48 4.26 26.61
CA THR A 616 -33.71 5.34 27.59
C THR A 616 -33.66 6.77 27.00
N GLY A 617 -33.39 6.90 25.70
CA GLY A 617 -33.52 8.16 24.95
C GLY A 617 -32.25 9.03 24.88
N ASP A 618 -31.09 8.48 25.24
CA ASP A 618 -29.79 9.13 25.02
C ASP A 618 -29.33 8.94 23.57
N THR A 619 -29.32 10.05 22.81
CA THR A 619 -28.85 10.09 21.41
C THR A 619 -27.47 10.74 21.26
N SER A 620 -26.67 10.86 22.33
CA SER A 620 -25.40 11.61 22.35
C SER A 620 -24.32 11.11 21.37
N GLU A 621 -24.40 9.85 20.92
CA GLU A 621 -23.50 9.25 19.92
C GLU A 621 -23.89 9.49 18.46
N TYR A 622 -24.98 10.23 18.19
CA TYR A 622 -25.57 10.33 16.85
C TYR A 622 -25.79 11.79 16.44
N ASP A 623 -25.28 12.16 15.26
CA ASP A 623 -25.37 13.54 14.71
C ASP A 623 -26.81 14.04 14.54
N SER A 624 -27.76 13.11 14.41
CA SER A 624 -29.19 13.39 14.32
C SER A 624 -30.01 12.35 15.09
N ARG A 625 -31.21 12.75 15.52
CA ARG A 625 -32.18 11.82 16.12
C ARG A 625 -32.59 10.73 15.15
N SER A 626 -32.78 11.05 13.87
CA SER A 626 -33.12 10.06 12.84
C SER A 626 -32.08 8.95 12.67
N LYS A 627 -30.78 9.24 12.86
CA LYS A 627 -29.73 8.21 12.93
C LYS A 627 -29.86 7.34 14.19
N ALA A 628 -30.20 7.92 15.34
CA ALA A 628 -30.42 7.19 16.59
C ALA A 628 -31.69 6.30 16.52
N ASP A 629 -32.77 6.81 15.93
CA ASP A 629 -34.02 6.08 15.70
C ASP A 629 -33.77 4.84 14.83
N LEU A 630 -33.10 5.04 13.68
CA LEU A 630 -32.68 3.97 12.78
C LEU A 630 -31.78 2.95 13.50
N ALA A 631 -30.80 3.41 14.27
CA ALA A 631 -29.89 2.53 15.01
C ALA A 631 -30.55 1.73 16.14
N LEU A 632 -31.65 2.22 16.73
CA LEU A 632 -32.50 1.41 17.62
C LEU A 632 -33.32 0.40 16.80
N CYS A 633 -33.89 0.81 15.67
CA CYS A 633 -34.65 -0.09 14.79
C CYS A 633 -33.80 -1.25 14.23
N CYS A 634 -32.54 -1.05 13.85
CA CYS A 634 -31.65 -2.15 13.40
C CYS A 634 -31.36 -3.15 14.54
N GLN A 635 -31.18 -2.66 15.77
CA GLN A 635 -31.00 -3.53 16.94
C GLN A 635 -32.29 -4.29 17.27
N LEU A 636 -33.45 -3.64 17.21
CA LEU A 636 -34.75 -4.30 17.37
C LEU A 636 -35.01 -5.34 16.26
N ALA A 637 -34.64 -5.04 15.01
CA ALA A 637 -34.81 -5.95 13.87
C ALA A 637 -34.09 -7.29 14.07
N PHE A 638 -32.86 -7.27 14.58
CA PHE A 638 -32.15 -8.48 15.00
C PHE A 638 -32.98 -9.29 16.01
N TRP A 639 -33.46 -8.65 17.08
CA TRP A 639 -34.17 -9.34 18.17
C TRP A 639 -35.58 -9.83 17.83
N THR A 640 -36.31 -9.15 16.94
CA THR A 640 -37.67 -9.54 16.52
C THR A 640 -37.69 -10.53 15.36
N ALA A 641 -36.51 -10.98 14.89
CA ALA A 641 -36.35 -11.75 13.66
C ALA A 641 -36.98 -11.06 12.43
N GLY A 642 -36.84 -9.72 12.35
CA GLY A 642 -37.27 -8.90 11.22
C GLY A 642 -38.77 -8.58 11.16
N ASP A 643 -39.55 -8.88 12.20
CA ASP A 643 -40.98 -8.57 12.25
C ASP A 643 -41.22 -7.03 12.42
N PRO A 644 -41.78 -6.32 11.42
CA PRO A 644 -41.96 -4.87 11.48
C PRO A 644 -43.04 -4.43 12.47
N ASP A 645 -44.12 -5.19 12.64
CA ASP A 645 -45.19 -4.92 13.61
C ASP A 645 -44.67 -5.10 15.05
N TRP A 646 -43.63 -5.92 15.23
CA TRP A 646 -42.91 -6.09 16.49
C TRP A 646 -41.90 -4.95 16.73
N ILE A 647 -41.16 -4.52 15.70
CA ILE A 647 -40.24 -3.37 15.81
C ILE A 647 -41.00 -2.09 16.16
N ASP A 648 -42.10 -1.78 15.45
CA ASP A 648 -42.93 -0.59 15.75
C ASP A 648 -43.47 -0.63 17.19
N ARG A 649 -43.98 -1.78 17.63
CA ARG A 649 -44.50 -1.96 19.00
C ARG A 649 -43.43 -1.72 20.06
N LEU A 650 -42.23 -2.25 19.87
CA LEU A 650 -41.11 -2.04 20.80
C LEU A 650 -40.57 -0.61 20.74
N PHE A 651 -40.46 -0.01 19.55
CA PHE A 651 -40.02 1.37 19.40
C PHE A 651 -40.96 2.34 20.13
N ARG A 652 -42.29 2.10 20.08
CA ARG A 652 -43.29 2.89 20.80
C ARG A 652 -43.22 2.79 22.33
N ASP A 653 -42.68 1.71 22.87
CA ASP A 653 -42.40 1.54 24.31
C ASP A 653 -41.03 2.12 24.73
N SER A 654 -40.19 2.54 23.77
CA SER A 654 -38.90 3.21 24.01
C SER A 654 -39.05 4.71 24.29
N SER A 655 -38.00 5.33 24.83
CA SER A 655 -37.97 6.77 25.14
C SER A 655 -37.67 7.66 23.92
N LEU A 656 -37.47 7.10 22.72
CA LEU A 656 -37.29 7.86 21.47
C LEU A 656 -38.62 8.18 20.76
N MET A 657 -39.71 7.49 21.15
CA MET A 657 -41.03 7.65 20.56
C MET A 657 -41.59 9.07 20.69
N ARG A 658 -42.13 9.60 19.59
CA ARG A 658 -42.63 10.98 19.46
C ARG A 658 -43.66 11.12 18.33
N GLU A 659 -44.39 12.23 18.31
CA GLU A 659 -45.51 12.45 17.36
C GLU A 659 -45.08 12.32 15.88
N GLU A 660 -43.83 12.73 15.57
CA GLU A 660 -43.21 12.63 14.24
C GLU A 660 -43.15 11.19 13.68
N TRP A 661 -43.20 10.15 14.51
CA TRP A 661 -43.19 8.74 14.09
C TRP A 661 -44.44 8.35 13.27
N ASP A 662 -45.58 8.97 13.59
CA ASP A 662 -46.86 8.76 12.94
C ASP A 662 -47.17 9.86 11.87
N GLU A 663 -46.23 10.78 11.61
CA GLU A 663 -46.34 11.74 10.52
C GLU A 663 -45.92 11.13 9.17
N GLN A 664 -46.45 11.67 8.07
CA GLN A 664 -46.08 11.20 6.72
C GLN A 664 -44.64 11.60 6.38
N ALA A 665 -43.90 10.70 5.73
CA ALA A 665 -42.55 10.96 5.27
C ALA A 665 -42.51 12.17 4.30
N GLN A 666 -41.54 13.08 4.50
CA GLN A 666 -41.46 14.37 3.77
C GLN A 666 -40.35 14.42 2.71
N GLU A 667 -39.62 13.33 2.46
CA GLU A 667 -38.49 13.30 1.51
C GLU A 667 -38.85 12.68 0.15
N ASP A 668 -38.21 13.19 -0.91
CA ASP A 668 -38.33 12.74 -2.30
C ASP A 668 -37.77 11.32 -2.49
N GLY A 669 -38.55 10.32 -2.08
CA GLY A 669 -38.22 8.89 -2.18
C GLY A 669 -39.22 7.95 -1.49
N GLY A 670 -40.07 8.46 -0.58
CA GLY A 670 -41.15 7.66 0.01
C GLY A 670 -42.21 7.24 -1.01
N THR A 671 -42.81 6.05 -0.84
CA THR A 671 -43.98 5.67 -1.65
C THR A 671 -45.26 6.30 -1.09
N ASP A 672 -46.20 6.64 -1.97
CA ASP A 672 -47.42 7.42 -1.67
C ASP A 672 -48.20 6.89 -0.45
N GLY A 673 -47.95 7.48 0.73
CA GLY A 673 -48.77 7.31 1.93
C GLY A 673 -48.04 6.89 3.22
N GLN A 674 -46.79 6.43 3.16
CA GLN A 674 -46.08 5.87 4.33
C GLN A 674 -45.75 6.90 5.44
N THR A 675 -45.65 6.45 6.69
CA THR A 675 -45.15 7.26 7.81
C THR A 675 -43.62 7.25 7.91
N TYR A 676 -43.07 8.22 8.63
CA TYR A 676 -41.65 8.26 8.96
C TYR A 676 -41.20 7.00 9.75
N GLY A 677 -42.04 6.49 10.65
CA GLY A 677 -41.79 5.24 11.37
C GLY A 677 -41.72 4.02 10.44
N GLU A 678 -42.70 3.86 9.54
CA GLU A 678 -42.73 2.78 8.54
C GLU A 678 -41.49 2.82 7.64
N GLN A 679 -41.07 4.01 7.19
CA GLN A 679 -39.86 4.19 6.38
C GLN A 679 -38.58 3.86 7.18
N THR A 680 -38.50 4.26 8.46
CA THR A 680 -37.34 3.98 9.32
C THR A 680 -37.20 2.48 9.60
N ILE A 681 -38.31 1.77 9.82
CA ILE A 681 -38.32 0.31 9.97
C ILE A 681 -37.90 -0.38 8.67
N ALA A 682 -38.42 0.05 7.52
CA ALA A 682 -38.04 -0.50 6.22
C ALA A 682 -36.53 -0.34 5.94
N ASN A 683 -35.97 0.84 6.24
CA ASN A 683 -34.54 1.10 6.14
C ASN A 683 -33.72 0.22 7.10
N ALA A 684 -34.19 0.03 8.33
CA ALA A 684 -33.52 -0.82 9.32
C ALA A 684 -33.47 -2.30 8.90
N LEU A 685 -34.57 -2.82 8.34
CA LEU A 685 -34.63 -4.18 7.80
C LEU A 685 -33.71 -4.35 6.58
N GLY A 686 -33.58 -3.32 5.74
CA GLY A 686 -32.61 -3.30 4.63
C GLY A 686 -31.14 -3.24 5.07
N GLN A 687 -30.85 -2.86 6.31
CA GLN A 687 -29.50 -2.78 6.89
C GLN A 687 -29.18 -3.93 7.86
N THR A 688 -30.09 -4.87 8.09
CA THR A 688 -29.95 -5.94 9.09
C THR A 688 -29.90 -7.32 8.43
N SER A 689 -28.69 -7.89 8.32
CA SER A 689 -28.45 -9.21 7.71
C SER A 689 -28.59 -10.39 8.67
N ASN A 690 -28.55 -10.14 9.99
CA ASN A 690 -28.52 -11.17 11.03
C ASN A 690 -29.73 -11.08 11.97
N TYR A 691 -30.20 -12.23 12.46
CA TYR A 691 -31.46 -12.34 13.21
C TYR A 691 -31.39 -13.33 14.38
N TYR A 692 -32.08 -13.00 15.47
CA TYR A 692 -32.12 -13.81 16.69
C TYR A 692 -33.02 -15.04 16.52
N GLY A 693 -32.41 -16.24 16.58
CA GLY A 693 -33.13 -17.52 16.53
C GLY A 693 -32.75 -18.45 15.38
N THR A 694 -31.87 -18.03 14.47
CA THR A 694 -31.27 -18.91 13.45
C THR A 694 -30.21 -19.81 14.11
N GLU A 695 -30.55 -21.06 14.42
CA GLU A 695 -29.63 -21.99 15.08
C GLU A 695 -28.59 -22.58 14.12
N ARG A 696 -27.33 -22.69 14.59
CA ARG A 696 -26.26 -23.48 13.93
C ARG A 696 -26.54 -24.97 14.07
N SER A 697 -26.34 -25.73 12.99
CA SER A 697 -26.34 -27.20 13.01
C SER A 697 -24.93 -27.77 13.21
N ASP A 698 -24.53 -28.04 14.46
CA ASP A 698 -23.28 -28.75 14.78
C ASP A 698 -23.35 -30.24 14.39
N GLN A 699 -22.66 -30.66 13.30
CA GLN A 699 -22.16 -32.05 13.09
C GLN A 699 -21.29 -32.21 11.83
N ASP A 700 -19.96 -32.31 11.98
CA ASP A 700 -19.19 -33.58 11.88
C ASP A 700 -17.68 -33.30 11.98
N VAL A 701 -17.06 -33.71 13.10
CA VAL A 701 -15.60 -33.71 13.31
C VAL A 701 -15.16 -35.01 13.96
N SER A 702 -15.20 -36.09 13.17
CA SER A 702 -14.69 -37.40 13.54
C SER A 702 -13.15 -37.41 13.73
N SER A 703 -12.68 -37.65 14.95
CA SER A 703 -11.26 -37.52 15.34
C SER A 703 -10.35 -38.68 14.89
N PRO A 704 -9.09 -38.42 14.49
CA PRO A 704 -8.00 -39.41 14.47
C PRO A 704 -7.29 -39.51 15.84
N SER A 705 -6.85 -40.72 16.22
CA SER A 705 -6.17 -41.01 17.49
C SER A 705 -4.63 -40.93 17.39
N GLU A 706 -3.97 -40.64 18.52
CA GLU A 706 -2.50 -40.72 18.69
C GLU A 706 -1.91 -42.10 18.35
N SER A 707 -0.66 -42.14 17.83
CA SER A 707 0.39 -43.12 18.24
C SER A 707 1.80 -42.89 17.61
N ALA A 708 2.61 -42.08 18.30
CA ALA A 708 4.08 -42.16 18.49
C ALA A 708 5.07 -42.80 17.47
N SER A 709 6.10 -42.02 17.06
CA SER A 709 7.56 -42.36 16.93
C SER A 709 8.33 -41.21 16.24
N THR A 710 9.58 -40.81 16.53
CA THR A 710 10.55 -41.18 17.60
C THR A 710 11.62 -40.07 17.82
N SER A 711 12.22 -40.09 19.01
CA SER A 711 13.38 -39.33 19.55
C SER A 711 14.66 -39.25 18.67
N PRO A 712 15.69 -38.38 18.96
CA PRO A 712 16.07 -37.91 20.30
C PRO A 712 16.60 -36.46 20.50
N ALA A 713 16.55 -36.02 21.75
CA ALA A 713 17.33 -34.90 22.29
C ALA A 713 18.56 -35.40 23.08
N ALA A 714 19.54 -34.53 23.32
CA ALA A 714 20.65 -34.78 24.23
C ALA A 714 21.02 -33.53 25.05
N SER A 715 20.85 -33.61 26.37
CA SER A 715 21.37 -32.66 27.36
C SER A 715 22.55 -33.29 28.12
N PRO A 716 23.30 -32.53 28.93
CA PRO A 716 22.85 -32.36 30.32
C PRO A 716 23.07 -30.95 30.91
N SER A 717 22.13 -30.53 31.76
CA SER A 717 22.27 -29.39 32.67
C SER A 717 23.19 -29.73 33.87
N SER A 718 23.67 -28.70 34.58
CA SER A 718 24.27 -28.80 35.90
C SER A 718 23.61 -27.79 36.85
N THR A 719 23.41 -28.15 38.12
CA THR A 719 22.39 -27.54 39.00
C THR A 719 22.96 -26.87 40.25
N ALA A 720 22.31 -25.79 40.72
CA ALA A 720 22.58 -25.15 42.01
C ALA A 720 21.33 -24.51 42.66
N SER A 721 20.66 -25.30 43.49
CA SER A 721 19.78 -24.99 44.64
C SER A 721 19.30 -23.55 44.93
N THR A 722 17.97 -23.42 45.12
CA THR A 722 17.32 -22.40 45.97
C THR A 722 17.59 -22.67 47.48
N PRO A 723 17.35 -21.72 48.42
CA PRO A 723 15.99 -21.56 48.99
C PRO A 723 15.57 -20.15 49.49
N ASP A 724 14.30 -19.82 49.25
CA ASP A 724 13.30 -19.22 50.16
C ASP A 724 13.76 -18.32 51.35
N ARG A 725 13.28 -17.06 51.36
CA ARG A 725 12.55 -16.57 52.54
C ARG A 725 11.53 -15.45 52.29
N SER A 726 10.36 -15.61 52.90
CA SER A 726 9.21 -14.69 52.91
C SER A 726 9.14 -13.80 54.17
N GLY A 727 8.44 -12.64 54.12
CA GLY A 727 8.25 -11.80 55.32
C GLY A 727 7.44 -10.49 55.21
N ALA A 728 6.17 -10.56 55.65
CA ALA A 728 5.38 -9.54 56.39
C ALA A 728 4.77 -8.29 55.71
N SER A 729 3.48 -8.12 55.99
CA SER A 729 2.48 -7.13 55.55
C SER A 729 2.52 -5.74 56.22
N GLU A 730 1.87 -4.77 55.55
CA GLU A 730 1.00 -3.69 56.11
C GLU A 730 1.58 -2.57 57.02
N PRO A 731 0.87 -1.42 57.22
CA PRO A 731 -0.30 -0.86 56.50
C PRO A 731 -0.15 0.63 56.08
N ALA A 732 -1.22 1.22 55.54
CA ALA A 732 -1.36 2.67 55.26
C ALA A 732 -1.52 3.55 56.53
N PRO A 733 -1.61 4.88 56.37
CA PRO A 733 -2.86 5.55 56.76
C PRO A 733 -3.37 6.66 55.81
N GLU A 734 -4.66 6.98 55.94
CA GLU A 734 -5.37 8.07 55.25
C GLU A 734 -5.09 9.46 55.85
N ALA A 735 -5.36 10.53 55.07
CA ALA A 735 -6.40 11.55 55.35
C ALA A 735 -6.04 12.96 54.82
N GLY A 736 -7.00 13.68 54.21
CA GLY A 736 -6.82 15.11 53.85
C GLY A 736 -7.83 15.73 52.88
N SER A 737 -9.10 15.90 53.28
CA SER A 737 -10.12 16.60 52.48
C SER A 737 -10.23 18.09 52.84
N THR A 738 -10.37 18.95 51.82
CA THR A 738 -11.05 20.28 51.88
C THR A 738 -11.64 20.62 50.49
N SER A 739 -12.57 21.58 50.43
CA SER A 739 -13.50 21.82 49.31
C SER A 739 -13.53 23.26 48.79
N ASP A 740 -14.32 23.47 47.72
CA ASP A 740 -14.93 24.73 47.26
C ASP A 740 -14.04 25.84 46.67
N SER A 741 -14.25 26.17 45.38
CA SER A 741 -14.98 27.41 44.98
C SER A 741 -15.04 27.61 43.47
N ASP A 742 -16.21 28.05 42.96
CA ASP A 742 -16.52 28.38 41.56
C ASP A 742 -17.76 29.30 41.55
N PRO A 743 -18.07 30.14 40.53
CA PRO A 743 -17.26 30.84 39.52
C PRO A 743 -17.25 32.38 39.83
N PRO A 744 -17.18 33.32 38.84
CA PRO A 744 -18.38 33.69 38.05
C PRO A 744 -18.09 34.11 36.58
N ALA A 745 -19.16 34.41 35.82
CA ALA A 745 -19.10 34.93 34.44
C ALA A 745 -19.88 36.25 34.26
N GLU A 746 -19.41 37.11 33.34
CA GLU A 746 -20.15 38.16 32.61
C GLU A 746 -19.55 38.19 31.18
N SER A 747 -20.24 38.19 30.02
CA SER A 747 -21.55 38.70 29.56
C SER A 747 -21.55 40.16 29.05
N SER A 748 -21.64 40.34 27.72
CA SER A 748 -22.14 41.58 27.10
C SER A 748 -22.58 41.37 25.65
N ASP A 749 -23.86 41.63 25.35
CA ASP A 749 -24.42 41.70 23.99
C ASP A 749 -23.90 42.91 23.17
N VAL A 750 -24.21 42.98 21.86
CA VAL A 750 -25.18 43.97 21.30
C VAL A 750 -25.23 43.95 19.75
N ALA A 751 -26.43 43.64 19.23
CA ALA A 751 -27.10 44.12 18.01
C ALA A 751 -26.50 44.00 16.58
N SER A 752 -27.35 43.46 15.69
CA SER A 752 -27.39 43.70 14.23
C SER A 752 -27.83 45.14 13.87
N PRO A 753 -27.89 45.48 12.56
CA PRO A 753 -29.22 45.72 11.98
C PRO A 753 -29.41 45.22 10.52
N ASP A 754 -30.67 45.24 10.05
CA ASP A 754 -31.15 44.84 8.73
C ASP A 754 -30.77 45.77 7.55
N ASP A 755 -30.81 45.23 6.32
CA ASP A 755 -31.77 45.66 5.27
C ASP A 755 -31.80 44.59 4.13
N THR A 756 -32.92 43.87 3.87
CA THR A 756 -34.07 44.18 2.96
C THR A 756 -33.73 44.46 1.48
N ALA A 757 -34.48 44.07 0.43
CA ALA A 757 -35.55 43.06 0.18
C ALA A 757 -35.92 43.07 -1.36
N VAL A 758 -37.08 42.50 -1.78
CA VAL A 758 -37.84 42.75 -3.05
C VAL A 758 -37.27 42.14 -4.36
N THR A 759 -37.97 41.51 -5.34
CA THR A 759 -39.32 40.90 -5.63
C THR A 759 -39.13 40.02 -6.91
N ALA A 760 -39.78 38.88 -7.23
CA ALA A 760 -41.18 38.40 -7.20
C ALA A 760 -42.07 38.69 -8.47
N ALA A 761 -42.07 37.77 -9.45
CA ALA A 761 -43.17 37.34 -10.39
C ALA A 761 -43.86 38.39 -11.31
N PRO A 762 -44.83 38.04 -12.21
CA PRO A 762 -45.33 36.74 -12.75
C PRO A 762 -45.11 36.65 -14.31
N GLY A 763 -45.82 35.92 -15.21
CA GLY A 763 -46.98 35.00 -15.17
C GLY A 763 -47.51 34.62 -16.59
N ASP A 764 -48.47 33.68 -16.66
CA ASP A 764 -49.29 33.20 -17.82
C ASP A 764 -48.58 32.57 -19.05
N GLY A 765 -49.13 31.58 -19.79
CA GLY A 765 -50.34 30.76 -19.54
C GLY A 765 -50.87 29.99 -20.79
N ALA A 766 -51.16 28.69 -20.64
CA ALA A 766 -52.00 27.77 -21.46
C ALA A 766 -51.80 27.63 -22.99
N ASP A 767 -51.71 26.38 -23.50
CA ASP A 767 -52.83 25.75 -24.26
C ASP A 767 -52.67 24.21 -24.43
N HIS A 768 -53.63 23.55 -25.12
CA HIS A 768 -53.88 22.09 -25.13
C HIS A 768 -53.11 21.21 -26.15
N GLU A 769 -53.08 19.90 -25.82
CA GLU A 769 -53.05 18.69 -26.67
C GLU A 769 -52.71 18.78 -28.18
N GLN A 770 -51.59 18.16 -28.60
CA GLN A 770 -51.46 17.14 -29.69
C GLN A 770 -50.07 17.15 -30.38
N THR A 771 -49.14 16.22 -30.04
CA THR A 771 -48.05 15.71 -30.93
C THR A 771 -47.26 14.51 -30.35
N VAL A 772 -47.93 13.50 -29.78
CA VAL A 772 -47.24 12.25 -29.32
C VAL A 772 -46.94 11.31 -30.50
N SER A 773 -46.27 11.81 -31.55
CA SER A 773 -45.82 11.03 -32.72
C SER A 773 -44.69 11.68 -33.53
N GLN A 774 -43.89 12.58 -32.93
CA GLN A 774 -42.69 13.15 -33.58
C GLN A 774 -41.41 13.01 -32.73
N ALA A 775 -41.51 12.93 -31.40
CA ALA A 775 -40.35 12.78 -30.51
C ALA A 775 -39.52 11.51 -30.81
N GLU A 776 -40.17 10.37 -31.08
CA GLU A 776 -39.49 9.08 -31.29
C GLU A 776 -38.64 9.00 -32.58
N THR A 777 -38.76 9.97 -33.50
CA THR A 777 -38.01 10.00 -34.77
C THR A 777 -36.86 11.01 -34.79
N GLU A 778 -36.80 11.94 -33.84
CA GLU A 778 -35.67 12.88 -33.72
C GLU A 778 -34.59 12.35 -32.76
N THR A 779 -34.96 11.72 -31.64
CA THR A 779 -33.99 11.16 -30.67
C THR A 779 -33.03 10.16 -31.32
N ARG A 780 -33.53 9.30 -32.22
CA ARG A 780 -32.74 8.26 -32.90
C ARG A 780 -31.85 8.76 -34.05
N ASN A 781 -32.00 10.01 -34.47
CA ASN A 781 -31.05 10.66 -35.40
C ASN A 781 -30.01 11.52 -34.65
N ARG A 782 -30.11 11.62 -33.32
CA ARG A 782 -29.23 12.43 -32.49
C ARG A 782 -28.06 11.61 -31.94
N SER A 783 -28.36 10.44 -31.37
CA SER A 783 -27.40 9.42 -30.93
C SER A 783 -26.28 9.18 -31.93
N ASP A 784 -26.66 8.92 -33.18
CA ASP A 784 -25.76 8.51 -34.25
C ASP A 784 -24.89 9.66 -34.77
N SER A 785 -25.17 10.90 -34.34
CA SER A 785 -24.41 12.11 -34.70
C SER A 785 -23.48 12.61 -33.59
N GLU A 786 -23.85 12.41 -32.32
CA GLU A 786 -23.08 12.89 -31.17
C GLU A 786 -21.85 11.98 -30.91
N THR A 787 -21.97 10.65 -31.08
CA THR A 787 -20.83 9.71 -31.00
C THR A 787 -19.75 10.01 -32.06
N ALA A 788 -20.15 10.44 -33.25
CA ALA A 788 -19.23 10.77 -34.35
C ALA A 788 -18.50 12.12 -34.16
N GLN A 789 -18.96 12.98 -33.24
CA GLN A 789 -18.39 14.30 -32.96
C GLN A 789 -17.69 14.40 -31.59
N ASN A 790 -17.70 13.34 -30.77
CA ASN A 790 -16.94 13.30 -29.53
C ASN A 790 -15.43 13.21 -29.83
N PRO A 791 -14.62 14.24 -29.49
CA PRO A 791 -13.18 14.24 -29.76
C PRO A 791 -12.42 13.18 -28.94
N PHE A 792 -12.97 12.74 -27.80
CA PHE A 792 -12.39 11.69 -26.97
C PHE A 792 -12.47 10.32 -27.67
N HIS A 793 -13.60 10.02 -28.31
CA HIS A 793 -13.78 8.79 -29.09
C HIS A 793 -12.92 8.78 -30.36
N GLN A 794 -12.76 9.94 -31.02
CA GLN A 794 -11.82 10.07 -32.15
C GLN A 794 -10.35 9.96 -31.70
N ARG A 795 -9.98 10.48 -30.52
CA ARG A 795 -8.64 10.25 -29.94
C ARG A 795 -8.42 8.76 -29.67
N LEU A 796 -9.35 8.07 -29.01
CA LEU A 796 -9.25 6.64 -28.69
C LEU A 796 -9.02 5.80 -29.95
N MET A 797 -9.81 6.02 -31.00
CA MET A 797 -9.66 5.30 -32.28
C MET A 797 -8.31 5.60 -32.96
N ASN A 798 -7.86 6.86 -32.98
CA ASN A 798 -6.55 7.22 -33.55
C ASN A 798 -5.38 6.62 -32.75
N THR A 799 -5.49 6.56 -31.41
CA THR A 799 -4.48 5.91 -30.56
C THR A 799 -4.45 4.40 -30.80
N GLN A 800 -5.61 3.76 -30.92
CA GLN A 800 -5.70 2.33 -31.18
C GLN A 800 -5.18 1.96 -32.60
N GLU A 801 -5.42 2.80 -33.61
CA GLU A 801 -4.80 2.65 -34.94
C GLU A 801 -3.26 2.81 -34.88
N GLN A 802 -2.74 3.74 -34.06
CA GLN A 802 -1.30 3.91 -33.82
C GLN A 802 -0.67 2.73 -33.06
N VAL A 803 -1.39 2.10 -32.13
CA VAL A 803 -0.93 0.87 -31.45
C VAL A 803 -0.78 -0.26 -32.46
N TYR A 804 -1.79 -0.52 -33.31
CA TYR A 804 -1.68 -1.54 -34.35
C TYR A 804 -0.56 -1.24 -35.38
N GLU A 805 -0.31 0.03 -35.73
CA GLU A 805 0.85 0.41 -36.55
C GLU A 805 2.21 0.20 -35.86
N LEU A 806 2.27 0.28 -34.53
CA LEU A 806 3.49 0.03 -33.74
C LEU A 806 3.74 -1.47 -33.55
N GLU A 807 2.71 -2.26 -33.24
CA GLU A 807 2.77 -3.73 -33.13
C GLU A 807 3.26 -4.36 -34.44
N ALA A 808 2.63 -4.03 -35.57
CA ALA A 808 3.04 -4.53 -36.89
C ALA A 808 4.50 -4.14 -37.26
N ARG A 809 5.01 -3.04 -36.70
CA ARG A 809 6.42 -2.63 -36.86
C ARG A 809 7.37 -3.34 -35.90
N ILE A 810 6.91 -3.73 -34.72
CA ILE A 810 7.66 -4.58 -33.79
C ILE A 810 7.84 -5.97 -34.42
N ASP A 811 6.80 -6.53 -35.03
CA ASP A 811 6.87 -7.81 -35.77
C ASP A 811 7.88 -7.75 -36.93
N GLU A 812 7.85 -6.68 -37.75
CA GLU A 812 8.87 -6.48 -38.80
C GLU A 812 10.30 -6.36 -38.23
N GLN A 813 10.47 -5.72 -37.06
CA GLN A 813 11.78 -5.62 -36.40
C GLN A 813 12.24 -6.99 -35.87
N GLN A 814 11.37 -7.78 -35.25
CA GLN A 814 11.68 -9.10 -34.72
C GLN A 814 12.08 -10.06 -35.85
N ALA A 815 11.32 -10.10 -36.95
CA ALA A 815 11.66 -10.91 -38.13
C ALA A 815 13.01 -10.52 -38.75
N LEU A 816 13.36 -9.22 -38.74
CA LEU A 816 14.67 -8.75 -39.20
C LEU A 816 15.81 -9.18 -38.24
N ILE A 817 15.56 -9.19 -36.94
CA ILE A 817 16.50 -9.66 -35.92
C ILE A 817 16.74 -11.17 -36.06
N GLU A 818 15.71 -11.97 -36.32
CA GLU A 818 15.86 -13.42 -36.56
C GLU A 818 16.69 -13.73 -37.82
N ASP A 819 16.44 -13.06 -38.94
CA ASP A 819 17.27 -13.20 -40.15
C ASP A 819 18.73 -12.78 -39.88
N MET A 820 18.95 -11.67 -39.17
CA MET A 820 20.30 -11.26 -38.75
C MET A 820 20.98 -12.30 -37.85
N GLN A 821 20.25 -12.95 -36.93
CA GLN A 821 20.78 -14.03 -36.09
C GLN A 821 21.10 -15.29 -36.91
N GLU A 822 20.26 -15.69 -37.86
CA GLU A 822 20.55 -16.84 -38.73
C GLU A 822 21.73 -16.54 -39.68
N GLN A 823 21.82 -15.33 -40.24
CA GLN A 823 22.98 -14.89 -41.02
C GLN A 823 24.26 -14.92 -40.19
N LEU A 824 24.23 -14.42 -38.94
CA LEU A 824 25.38 -14.44 -38.03
C LEU A 824 25.82 -15.88 -37.72
N LYS A 825 24.86 -16.76 -37.42
CA LYS A 825 25.07 -18.20 -37.18
C LYS A 825 25.70 -18.89 -38.39
N ALA A 826 25.25 -18.55 -39.62
CA ALA A 826 25.82 -19.04 -40.86
C ALA A 826 27.23 -18.48 -41.16
N VAL A 827 27.57 -17.26 -40.71
CA VAL A 827 28.93 -16.70 -40.79
C VAL A 827 29.87 -17.41 -39.81
N THR A 828 29.47 -17.56 -38.55
CA THR A 828 30.24 -18.32 -37.54
C THR A 828 30.52 -19.74 -38.00
N GLN A 829 29.51 -20.45 -38.50
CA GLN A 829 29.67 -21.81 -39.02
C GLN A 829 30.57 -21.89 -40.28
N ARG A 830 30.75 -20.79 -41.04
CA ARG A 830 31.74 -20.71 -42.13
C ARG A 830 33.15 -20.44 -41.63
N LEU A 831 33.32 -19.69 -40.54
CA LEU A 831 34.62 -19.44 -39.92
C LEU A 831 35.18 -20.73 -39.30
N ASP A 832 34.35 -21.47 -38.54
CA ASP A 832 34.72 -22.76 -37.93
C ASP A 832 35.10 -23.85 -38.96
N ASN A 833 34.69 -23.70 -40.22
CA ASN A 833 34.96 -24.65 -41.31
C ASN A 833 36.15 -24.24 -42.21
N GLN A 834 36.91 -23.18 -41.90
CA GLN A 834 38.14 -22.88 -42.64
C GLN A 834 39.33 -23.73 -42.13
N PRO A 835 40.02 -24.49 -43.00
CA PRO A 835 41.20 -25.23 -42.58
C PRO A 835 42.39 -24.30 -42.36
N LEU A 836 42.94 -24.29 -41.14
CA LEU A 836 44.15 -23.54 -40.77
C LEU A 836 45.37 -24.02 -41.58
N THR A 837 45.71 -23.31 -42.65
CA THR A 837 46.94 -23.54 -43.42
C THR A 837 48.14 -22.93 -42.69
N THR A 838 48.82 -23.74 -41.89
CA THR A 838 50.10 -23.36 -41.27
C THR A 838 51.24 -23.43 -42.29
N GLU A 839 51.72 -22.28 -42.75
CA GLU A 839 53.10 -22.15 -43.26
C GLU A 839 53.81 -21.03 -42.49
N ALA A 840 55.07 -21.29 -42.12
CA ALA A 840 55.94 -20.34 -41.46
C ALA A 840 57.26 -20.30 -42.22
N GLU A 841 57.81 -19.12 -42.48
CA GLU A 841 59.26 -18.89 -42.52
C GLU A 841 59.56 -17.39 -42.39
N GLY A 842 60.69 -17.05 -41.74
CA GLY A 842 61.02 -15.68 -41.32
C GLY A 842 61.86 -14.89 -42.33
N GLY A 843 62.09 -13.59 -42.06
CA GLY A 843 62.91 -12.76 -42.96
C GLY A 843 63.03 -11.27 -42.64
N HIS A 844 63.67 -10.92 -41.53
CA HIS A 844 64.64 -9.81 -41.34
C HIS A 844 64.77 -8.66 -42.40
N ARG A 845 64.95 -7.41 -41.91
CA ARG A 845 65.54 -6.19 -42.54
C ARG A 845 64.61 -5.30 -43.42
N SER A 846 64.20 -4.10 -42.99
CA SER A 846 64.95 -2.82 -42.78
C SER A 846 65.15 -1.95 -44.04
N GLU A 847 64.98 -0.63 -43.82
CA GLU A 847 65.51 0.52 -44.60
C GLU A 847 64.83 1.00 -45.91
N HIS A 848 64.39 2.27 -45.85
CA HIS A 848 64.60 3.36 -46.82
C HIS A 848 64.09 3.28 -48.30
N ASP A 849 63.05 4.09 -48.56
CA ASP A 849 63.16 5.42 -49.24
C ASP A 849 62.95 5.60 -50.77
N THR A 850 62.48 6.82 -51.09
CA THR A 850 62.56 7.61 -52.33
C THR A 850 61.61 7.44 -53.53
N ILE A 851 61.43 8.61 -54.18
CA ILE A 851 60.93 8.94 -55.54
C ILE A 851 59.39 9.10 -55.68
N ASP A 852 58.78 10.31 -55.67
CA ASP A 852 59.00 11.60 -56.40
C ASP A 852 58.36 11.67 -57.81
N ARG A 853 57.24 12.42 -58.00
CA ARG A 853 57.18 13.59 -58.95
C ARG A 853 55.86 14.36 -59.14
N ASP A 854 56.06 15.68 -59.26
CA ASP A 854 55.47 16.66 -60.22
C ASP A 854 53.96 17.03 -60.28
N ARG A 855 53.73 18.34 -60.02
CA ARG A 855 52.98 19.35 -60.84
C ARG A 855 51.43 19.21 -60.98
N GLU A 856 50.63 20.29 -61.11
CA GLU A 856 50.90 21.72 -61.35
C GLU A 856 49.81 22.69 -60.79
N ARG A 857 50.06 24.01 -60.94
CA ARG A 857 49.29 25.27 -60.67
C ARG A 857 47.75 25.27 -60.84
N ASP A 858 46.94 26.21 -60.31
CA ASP A 858 47.06 27.51 -59.55
C ASP A 858 45.73 27.73 -58.74
N GLY A 859 45.41 28.75 -57.92
CA GLY A 859 46.04 30.04 -57.52
C GLY A 859 45.11 30.90 -56.60
N GLU A 860 45.36 32.22 -56.50
CA GLU A 860 44.52 33.35 -55.95
C GLU A 860 43.54 33.09 -54.76
N SER A 861 43.85 33.26 -53.46
CA SER A 861 44.33 34.46 -52.69
C SER A 861 43.35 35.67 -52.65
N PRO A 862 43.38 36.61 -51.65
CA PRO A 862 44.42 36.81 -50.62
C PRO A 862 44.03 37.26 -49.17
N GLN A 863 45.08 37.32 -48.32
CA GLN A 863 45.19 37.91 -46.96
C GLN A 863 44.60 37.06 -45.80
N THR A 864 44.93 37.24 -44.50
CA THR A 864 45.69 38.32 -43.79
C THR A 864 46.55 37.73 -42.62
N ARG A 865 47.32 38.59 -41.90
CA ARG A 865 48.24 38.32 -40.74
C ARG A 865 48.45 39.66 -39.96
N PRO A 866 49.26 39.83 -38.85
CA PRO A 866 50.32 38.95 -38.29
C PRO A 866 50.51 38.86 -36.73
N ALA A 867 51.45 37.98 -36.32
CA ALA A 867 52.30 37.98 -35.09
C ALA A 867 51.64 37.55 -33.74
N VAL A 868 52.35 37.26 -32.62
CA VAL A 868 53.78 37.44 -32.22
C VAL A 868 54.35 36.29 -31.33
N ASP A 869 55.69 36.24 -31.26
CA ASP A 869 56.69 35.62 -30.33
C ASP A 869 56.33 35.43 -28.81
N ALA A 870 56.98 34.58 -27.98
CA ALA A 870 57.92 33.42 -28.15
C ALA A 870 58.27 32.73 -26.77
N ASP A 871 58.95 31.57 -26.81
CA ASP A 871 59.73 30.86 -25.76
C ASP A 871 59.02 30.35 -24.46
N SER A 872 59.39 29.21 -23.82
CA SER A 872 60.32 28.10 -24.17
C SER A 872 60.22 26.92 -23.16
N ASN A 873 60.41 25.66 -23.61
CA ASN A 873 60.81 24.44 -22.85
C ASN A 873 59.86 23.94 -21.71
N GLU A 874 59.81 22.69 -21.23
CA GLU A 874 60.34 21.31 -21.53
C GLU A 874 59.54 20.32 -20.61
N GLU A 875 59.34 19.00 -20.80
CA GLU A 875 59.78 17.98 -21.78
C GLU A 875 58.56 17.18 -22.38
N GLU A 876 58.50 15.85 -22.25
CA GLU A 876 57.48 14.85 -22.71
C GLU A 876 57.37 13.71 -21.63
N PRO A 877 56.60 12.59 -21.73
CA PRO A 877 55.70 12.09 -22.80
C PRO A 877 54.31 11.55 -22.35
N GLU A 878 53.58 11.04 -23.35
CA GLU A 878 52.23 10.47 -23.39
C GLU A 878 52.04 9.10 -22.68
N ALA A 879 50.77 8.73 -22.47
CA ALA A 879 50.29 7.36 -22.67
C ALA A 879 48.87 7.40 -23.28
N ASP A 880 48.62 6.62 -24.34
CA ASP A 880 47.40 6.70 -25.18
C ASP A 880 46.39 5.57 -24.89
N SER A 881 45.14 5.76 -25.29
CA SER A 881 44.07 4.75 -25.25
C SER A 881 44.17 3.77 -26.41
N PRO A 882 43.64 2.53 -26.26
CA PRO A 882 42.86 1.99 -27.36
C PRO A 882 41.59 1.21 -26.94
N SER A 883 40.65 1.12 -27.87
CA SER A 883 39.33 0.52 -27.72
C SER A 883 39.30 -1.02 -27.81
N VAL A 884 38.43 -1.62 -26.98
CA VAL A 884 37.54 -2.76 -27.27
C VAL A 884 37.87 -3.63 -28.50
N LEU A 885 38.45 -4.83 -28.27
CA LEU A 885 37.93 -6.12 -28.76
C LEU A 885 38.91 -7.29 -28.46
N SER A 886 38.33 -8.41 -28.00
CA SER A 886 38.87 -9.79 -27.91
C SER A 886 39.45 -10.31 -26.58
N ARG A 887 38.64 -11.07 -25.83
CA ARG A 887 38.83 -12.53 -25.61
C ARG A 887 37.75 -13.14 -24.70
N ALA A 888 37.07 -14.16 -25.21
CA ALA A 888 36.55 -15.27 -24.40
C ALA A 888 37.44 -16.50 -24.66
N ARG A 889 37.49 -17.46 -23.72
CA ARG A 889 38.40 -18.64 -23.68
C ARG A 889 39.89 -18.25 -23.48
N ASP A 890 40.65 -18.80 -22.53
CA ASP A 890 40.49 -19.99 -21.67
C ASP A 890 41.06 -19.74 -20.26
N LEU A 891 40.55 -20.43 -19.22
CA LEU A 891 41.34 -21.31 -18.32
C LEU A 891 40.54 -21.74 -17.07
N VAL A 892 40.15 -23.02 -17.02
CA VAL A 892 39.92 -23.73 -15.74
C VAL A 892 41.24 -24.36 -15.31
N SER A 893 41.83 -23.91 -14.19
CA SER A 893 42.63 -24.69 -13.22
C SER A 893 43.52 -23.82 -12.31
N GLY A 894 43.42 -24.02 -10.99
CA GLY A 894 44.59 -23.94 -10.09
C GLY A 894 44.64 -22.81 -9.05
N ASN A 895 44.20 -23.15 -7.83
CA ASN A 895 44.95 -23.09 -6.55
C ASN A 895 45.96 -21.95 -6.21
N ASP A 896 45.87 -21.55 -4.93
CA ASP A 896 46.95 -21.13 -4.01
C ASP A 896 47.72 -19.82 -4.31
N ASP A 897 47.25 -18.69 -3.77
CA ASP A 897 47.76 -18.10 -2.50
C ASP A 897 46.83 -16.99 -1.97
#